data_AF-A0A9E3N2H0-F1
#
_entry.id   AF-A0A9E3N2H0-F1
#
_cell.length_a   1.000
_cell.length_b   1.000
_cell.length_c   1.000
_cell.angle_alpha   90.00
_cell.angle_beta   90.00
_cell.angle_gamma   90.00
#
_symmetry.space_group_name_H-M   'P 1'
#
loop_
_entity.id
_entity.type
_entity.pdbx_description
1 polymer ?
#
loop_
_entity_poly.entity_id
_entity_poly.type
_entity_poly.pdbx_seq_one_letter_code
_entity_poly.pdbx_strand_id
1 'polypeptide(L)'
;MSRHFAAAAAVTLIAGLLLGQATPADARLRRPAPPQPEPALIAPPLIVAPGAKVPIELRSASLQVETDGGLARTTLLLTLFNPNERLLEGSLSLPLQPGQQISGFALDVGGIMRDAVPVPKPKAQQVFESVERRNVDPGLIEQTAGNQFRLRVYPIPPRGTRQVRVSIDEALRREGDAWRLDVPVHLLDAAAAASMTVRARGPRTAPAQVGNFDALKFERARGGWNAQYAVSRAQPANPSRPRTLGLRLPAAADAQAAVQAYDGDRFALVDVPVALDRARPRKVPGAIGLLWDASASARNRDRQGEFALLDRYFSAMGEGSVRLRFLRDVGEDGGRFEIHGGDWSALRKALESAVYDGASDLADWTPDAGVGEYLLVSDGVRNYGSEAFPRLREGQALYALSSAGAKTDAVRLSALAEARGGRLVQWQGRDGLEAAAAALLGDGARILALEGDGIEDLQPQAWWIDGGIVRVAGRMTERDATVRVRLRSGGETRTIAVQVPADAPESELAATLWASWQVAADMAEPELRRAAIARLGQRFGLVTPGTSLLVLESAADYVRYDIPAPAALRDDVAALRRVQASEQAQSRSQRLDEVAARFADRLAWWKRDFPKGAPPKPASEAKVAGAMVGGAPPPPPAPAMAPPQAEELNSIVAGEPARRAEAAADASADAAAAPAADGVEQAKPVDDTAGRGVSIQLQTWAPDSPYARRLREAKPEDLYAIYLDERDSHASSTAFYLDVADLLLRQGRRAEALRVLSNLAELDLENRHVLRVLGYRLMQAKDNDHAVDVLREVLRLADEEPQSHRDLGLALAAAGDRQEAIRHLYDVAARPWDGRFSEVELVALNEMNAIIATSPTPLDTAFIDPRLLKNMPLDLRVVLAWDSDNSDMDLWVTDPNGEKCYYGNRNTYQGGLLSDDFTGGYGPEEFVLKDAKPGKYKVEANFFGDRQQIVTGATTLNLVFSTGWGTPRQKNEAVTLRLSGQSETVLVGEFTVK
;
A
#
# COMPACT_ATOMS: atom_id res chain seq x y z
N MET A 1 -31.23 -81.87 -25.21
CA MET A 1 -30.17 -81.85 -26.24
C MET A 1 -28.93 -81.24 -25.58
N SER A 2 -28.06 -82.02 -24.92
CA SER A 2 -26.97 -82.87 -25.52
C SER A 2 -25.93 -81.96 -26.21
N ARG A 3 -24.63 -81.83 -25.89
CA ARG A 3 -23.55 -82.54 -25.14
C ARG A 3 -22.48 -81.46 -24.81
N HIS A 4 -21.83 -81.33 -23.65
CA HIS A 4 -20.77 -82.13 -22.97
C HIS A 4 -19.36 -82.09 -23.60
N PHE A 5 -18.39 -81.47 -22.89
CA PHE A 5 -17.20 -82.03 -22.17
C PHE A 5 -16.02 -82.40 -23.11
N ALA A 6 -14.77 -81.90 -23.02
CA ALA A 6 -13.78 -81.69 -21.94
C ALA A 6 -12.74 -82.83 -21.81
N ALA A 7 -11.52 -82.45 -21.37
CA ALA A 7 -10.44 -83.25 -20.74
C ALA A 7 -9.60 -84.18 -21.68
N ALA A 8 -8.33 -84.51 -21.44
CA ALA A 8 -7.25 -84.11 -20.52
C ALA A 8 -5.94 -84.87 -20.90
N ALA A 9 -4.81 -84.49 -20.26
CA ALA A 9 -3.61 -85.30 -19.90
C ALA A 9 -2.68 -85.82 -21.04
N ALA A 10 -1.36 -86.08 -20.89
CA ALA A 10 -0.30 -85.80 -19.90
C ALA A 10 1.06 -86.34 -20.45
N VAL A 11 2.17 -86.03 -19.75
CA VAL A 11 3.48 -86.76 -19.65
C VAL A 11 4.54 -86.54 -20.76
N THR A 12 5.89 -86.51 -20.62
CA THR A 12 6.99 -86.13 -19.66
C THR A 12 8.33 -86.58 -20.34
N LEU A 13 9.50 -85.99 -19.96
CA LEU A 13 10.93 -86.44 -20.13
C LEU A 13 11.63 -86.13 -21.49
N ILE A 14 12.92 -85.74 -21.64
CA ILE A 14 14.16 -85.62 -20.82
C ILE A 14 15.16 -84.71 -21.59
N ALA A 15 15.78 -83.73 -20.93
CA ALA A 15 17.22 -83.52 -20.62
C ALA A 15 18.26 -83.37 -21.76
N GLY A 16 19.08 -82.30 -21.65
CA GLY A 16 20.36 -82.12 -22.35
C GLY A 16 21.02 -80.77 -22.01
N LEU A 17 21.89 -80.74 -21.00
CA LEU A 17 22.75 -79.61 -20.59
C LEU A 17 23.73 -79.19 -21.71
N LEU A 18 24.03 -77.88 -21.81
CA LEU A 18 25.42 -77.35 -21.88
C LEU A 18 25.46 -75.80 -21.74
N LEU A 19 26.06 -75.39 -20.63
CA LEU A 19 26.79 -74.15 -20.28
C LEU A 19 26.82 -72.97 -21.29
N GLY A 20 26.45 -71.78 -20.79
CA GLY A 20 26.77 -70.48 -21.39
C GLY A 20 26.34 -69.32 -20.49
N GLN A 21 27.33 -68.71 -19.82
CA GLN A 21 27.19 -67.57 -18.91
C GLN A 21 26.63 -66.29 -19.59
N ALA A 22 25.64 -65.65 -18.98
CA ALA A 22 25.49 -64.18 -18.88
C ALA A 22 24.18 -63.85 -18.13
N THR A 23 24.28 -63.33 -16.91
CA THR A 23 23.17 -62.70 -16.18
C THR A 23 22.85 -61.33 -16.77
N PRO A 24 21.60 -61.02 -17.19
CA PRO A 24 21.17 -59.64 -17.33
C PRO A 24 20.64 -59.14 -15.98
N ALA A 25 21.27 -58.07 -15.48
CA ALA A 25 20.83 -57.31 -14.34
C ALA A 25 19.49 -56.60 -14.64
N ASP A 26 18.57 -56.69 -13.68
CA ASP A 26 17.47 -55.77 -13.35
C ASP A 26 17.13 -54.69 -14.39
N ALA A 27 16.24 -55.04 -15.32
CA ALA A 27 15.40 -54.05 -16.00
C ALA A 27 14.27 -53.61 -15.05
N ARG A 28 14.61 -52.78 -14.04
CA ARG A 28 13.61 -51.97 -13.35
C ARG A 28 13.10 -50.93 -14.33
N LEU A 29 11.84 -51.09 -14.74
CA LEU A 29 11.04 -50.05 -15.39
C LEU A 29 11.20 -48.74 -14.60
N ARG A 30 11.98 -47.80 -15.13
CA ARG A 30 12.00 -46.41 -14.65
C ARG A 30 10.58 -45.88 -14.85
N ARG A 31 9.83 -45.73 -13.75
CA ARG A 31 8.65 -44.87 -13.74
C ARG A 31 9.09 -43.49 -14.28
N PRO A 32 8.32 -42.87 -15.19
CA PRO A 32 8.57 -41.48 -15.54
C PRO A 32 8.61 -40.66 -14.24
N ALA A 33 9.62 -39.81 -14.10
CA ALA A 33 9.68 -38.88 -12.99
C ALA A 33 8.35 -38.11 -12.93
N PRO A 34 7.77 -37.87 -11.74
CA PRO A 34 6.61 -37.00 -11.63
C PRO A 34 6.96 -35.66 -12.30
N PRO A 35 6.03 -35.04 -13.05
CA PRO A 35 6.25 -33.71 -13.58
C PRO A 35 6.70 -32.81 -12.42
N GLN A 36 7.86 -32.19 -12.58
CA GLN A 36 8.34 -31.23 -11.59
C GLN A 36 7.36 -30.04 -11.61
N PRO A 37 7.05 -29.44 -10.44
CA PRO A 37 6.18 -28.28 -10.39
C PRO A 37 6.76 -27.20 -11.30
N GLU A 38 5.99 -26.78 -12.31
CA GLU A 38 6.32 -25.62 -13.12
C GLU A 38 6.37 -24.41 -12.16
N PRO A 39 7.51 -23.70 -12.03
CA PRO A 39 7.51 -22.45 -11.30
C PRO A 39 6.52 -21.48 -11.96
N ALA A 40 5.77 -20.79 -11.11
CA ALA A 40 4.71 -19.86 -11.47
C ALA A 40 5.17 -18.91 -12.58
N LEU A 41 4.37 -18.83 -13.65
CA LEU A 41 4.49 -17.78 -14.65
C LEU A 41 4.50 -16.42 -13.94
N ILE A 42 5.67 -15.77 -13.91
CA ILE A 42 5.80 -14.37 -13.54
C ILE A 42 4.84 -13.61 -14.47
N ALA A 43 3.82 -12.96 -13.92
CA ALA A 43 3.01 -12.04 -14.70
C ALA A 43 3.97 -10.99 -15.30
N PRO A 44 3.92 -10.73 -16.60
CA PRO A 44 4.88 -9.82 -17.23
C PRO A 44 4.77 -8.45 -16.57
N PRO A 45 5.89 -7.72 -16.46
CA PRO A 45 5.88 -6.44 -15.82
C PRO A 45 5.05 -5.48 -16.66
N LEU A 46 4.05 -4.89 -16.02
CA LEU A 46 3.06 -4.05 -16.67
C LEU A 46 3.59 -2.61 -16.72
N ILE A 47 3.69 -2.05 -17.92
CA ILE A 47 3.98 -0.63 -18.12
C ILE A 47 2.65 0.13 -18.20
N VAL A 48 2.42 1.04 -17.27
CA VAL A 48 1.24 1.92 -17.25
C VAL A 48 1.71 3.36 -17.35
N ALA A 49 1.10 4.12 -18.26
CA ALA A 49 1.36 5.54 -18.44
C ALA A 49 0.01 6.28 -18.55
N PRO A 50 -0.47 6.90 -17.46
CA PRO A 50 -1.75 7.59 -17.44
C PRO A 50 -1.91 8.63 -18.56
N GLY A 51 -3.05 8.56 -19.27
CA GLY A 51 -3.41 9.43 -20.39
C GLY A 51 -2.55 9.30 -21.66
N ALA A 52 -1.68 8.29 -21.75
CA ALA A 52 -0.98 7.99 -22.98
C ALA A 52 -1.98 7.63 -24.10
N LYS A 53 -1.88 8.28 -25.26
CA LYS A 53 -2.67 7.90 -26.44
C LYS A 53 -2.15 6.60 -27.05
N VAL A 54 -0.83 6.43 -27.00
CA VAL A 54 -0.11 5.22 -27.41
C VAL A 54 0.70 4.72 -26.21
N PRO A 55 0.63 3.43 -25.84
CA PRO A 55 1.38 2.88 -24.71
C PRO A 55 2.89 3.15 -24.83
N ILE A 56 3.56 3.33 -23.68
CA ILE A 56 5.03 3.41 -23.63
C ILE A 56 5.60 2.07 -24.07
N GLU A 57 6.60 2.12 -24.94
CA GLU A 57 7.21 0.93 -25.53
C GLU A 57 8.50 0.56 -24.81
N LEU A 58 8.73 -0.73 -24.58
CA LEU A 58 10.03 -1.24 -24.18
C LEU A 58 10.91 -1.40 -25.43
N ARG A 59 11.73 -0.39 -25.73
CA ARG A 59 12.57 -0.37 -26.94
C ARG A 59 13.68 -1.40 -26.88
N SER A 60 14.35 -1.51 -25.73
CA SER A 60 15.36 -2.54 -25.50
C SER A 60 15.38 -3.08 -24.09
N ALA A 61 15.72 -4.35 -23.93
CA ALA A 61 15.97 -5.00 -22.64
C ALA A 61 17.29 -5.78 -22.67
N SER A 62 18.15 -5.54 -21.69
CA SER A 62 19.41 -6.25 -21.51
C SER A 62 19.44 -6.91 -20.14
N LEU A 63 19.71 -8.21 -20.10
CA LEU A 63 19.86 -9.01 -18.88
C LEU A 63 21.34 -9.37 -18.66
N GLN A 64 21.87 -9.10 -17.48
CA GLN A 64 23.16 -9.62 -17.04
C GLN A 64 22.96 -10.49 -15.81
N VAL A 65 23.20 -11.79 -15.97
CA VAL A 65 23.06 -12.79 -14.91
C VAL A 65 24.44 -13.23 -14.48
N GLU A 66 24.77 -13.04 -13.20
CA GLU A 66 26.02 -13.51 -12.61
C GLU A 66 25.71 -14.49 -11.47
N THR A 67 26.28 -15.68 -11.53
CA THR A 67 26.11 -16.68 -10.47
C THR A 67 27.43 -16.96 -9.77
N ASP A 68 27.36 -17.18 -8.46
CA ASP A 68 28.49 -17.55 -7.63
C ASP A 68 28.05 -18.59 -6.60
N GLY A 69 28.44 -19.85 -6.82
CA GLY A 69 27.94 -20.97 -6.03
C GLY A 69 26.40 -21.07 -6.06
N GLY A 70 25.78 -21.04 -4.89
CA GLY A 70 24.33 -21.09 -4.72
C GLY A 70 23.63 -19.74 -4.77
N LEU A 71 24.27 -18.69 -5.28
CA LEU A 71 23.76 -17.32 -5.33
C LEU A 71 23.75 -16.77 -6.76
N ALA A 72 22.85 -15.82 -7.03
CA ALA A 72 22.84 -15.08 -8.29
C ALA A 72 22.48 -13.61 -8.11
N ARG A 73 23.01 -12.79 -9.02
CA ARG A 73 22.61 -11.41 -9.26
C ARG A 73 22.14 -11.27 -10.70
N THR A 74 20.92 -10.77 -10.89
CA THR A 74 20.35 -10.42 -12.19
C THR A 74 20.22 -8.90 -12.30
N THR A 75 20.98 -8.30 -13.22
CA THR A 75 20.90 -6.88 -13.56
C THR A 75 20.08 -6.69 -14.83
N LEU A 76 18.98 -5.96 -14.72
CA LEU A 76 18.10 -5.57 -15.80
C LEU A 76 18.47 -4.16 -16.25
N LEU A 77 18.68 -3.94 -17.56
CA LEU A 77 18.78 -2.61 -18.15
C LEU A 77 17.66 -2.46 -19.20
N LEU A 78 16.75 -1.54 -18.97
CA LEU A 78 15.55 -1.32 -19.78
C LEU A 78 15.58 0.07 -20.40
N THR A 79 15.28 0.17 -21.69
CA THR A 79 15.11 1.45 -22.40
C THR A 79 13.63 1.65 -22.71
N LEU A 80 13.01 2.57 -21.99
CA LEU A 80 11.62 2.98 -22.16
C LEU A 80 11.53 4.07 -23.23
N PHE A 81 10.58 3.94 -24.16
CA PHE A 81 10.34 4.92 -25.21
C PHE A 81 8.91 5.47 -25.12
N ASN A 82 8.78 6.80 -25.12
CA ASN A 82 7.50 7.46 -25.19
C ASN A 82 7.18 7.85 -26.65
N PRO A 83 6.24 7.17 -27.33
CA PRO A 83 5.83 7.51 -28.70
C PRO A 83 4.95 8.77 -28.80
N ASN A 84 4.48 9.31 -27.67
CA ASN A 84 3.56 10.45 -27.63
C ASN A 84 4.31 11.78 -27.74
N GLU A 85 3.57 12.85 -28.08
CA GLU A 85 4.10 14.22 -28.24
C GLU A 85 4.15 15.01 -26.93
N ARG A 86 3.64 14.43 -25.85
CA ARG A 86 3.68 15.00 -24.51
C ARG A 86 4.61 14.20 -23.62
N LEU A 87 5.12 14.87 -22.61
CA LEU A 87 5.84 14.25 -21.51
C LEU A 87 4.91 13.30 -20.75
N LEU A 88 5.43 12.13 -20.34
CA LEU A 88 4.68 11.11 -19.61
C LEU A 88 5.45 10.59 -18.41
N GLU A 89 4.71 10.19 -17.37
CA GLU A 89 5.20 9.27 -16.34
C GLU A 89 5.11 7.83 -16.88
N GLY A 90 6.13 7.02 -16.63
CA GLY A 90 6.07 5.57 -16.79
C GLY A 90 6.10 4.86 -15.45
N SER A 91 5.11 4.00 -15.20
CA SER A 91 5.10 3.07 -14.08
C SER A 91 5.32 1.64 -14.56
N LEU A 92 6.22 0.90 -13.92
CA LEU A 92 6.55 -0.50 -14.21
C LEU A 92 6.34 -1.34 -12.94
N SER A 93 5.43 -2.32 -12.99
CA SER A 93 5.26 -3.30 -11.92
C SER A 93 6.21 -4.49 -12.11
N LEU A 94 6.97 -4.85 -11.09
CA LEU A 94 7.96 -5.94 -11.09
C LEU A 94 7.57 -6.96 -10.00
N PRO A 95 6.77 -8.00 -10.32
CA PRO A 95 6.53 -9.10 -9.40
C PRO A 95 7.77 -9.96 -9.26
N LEU A 96 8.25 -10.16 -8.03
CA LEU A 96 9.41 -11.00 -7.75
C LEU A 96 9.01 -12.40 -7.29
N GLN A 97 9.91 -13.36 -7.49
CA GLN A 97 9.76 -14.71 -6.93
C GLN A 97 10.15 -14.73 -5.44
N PRO A 98 9.65 -15.71 -4.66
CA PRO A 98 10.10 -15.90 -3.29
C PRO A 98 11.63 -16.03 -3.20
N GLY A 99 12.25 -15.25 -2.32
CA GLY A 99 13.70 -15.23 -2.12
C GLY A 99 14.49 -14.30 -3.06
N GLN A 100 13.83 -13.61 -3.99
CA GLN A 100 14.41 -12.53 -4.78
C GLN A 100 14.24 -11.19 -4.06
N GLN A 101 15.25 -10.32 -4.14
CA GLN A 101 15.26 -9.03 -3.49
C GLN A 101 15.87 -7.96 -4.41
N ILE A 102 15.29 -6.76 -4.46
CA ILE A 102 15.90 -5.62 -5.15
C ILE A 102 17.01 -5.04 -4.28
N SER A 103 18.22 -4.98 -4.84
CA SER A 103 19.44 -4.50 -4.18
C SER A 103 20.06 -3.28 -4.88
N GLY A 104 19.49 -2.83 -5.99
CA GLY A 104 19.98 -1.65 -6.68
C GLY A 104 19.04 -1.12 -7.74
N PHE A 105 19.02 0.20 -7.88
CA PHE A 105 18.28 0.93 -8.89
C PHE A 105 19.13 2.10 -9.41
N ALA A 106 19.08 2.38 -10.70
CA ALA A 106 19.68 3.56 -11.30
C ALA A 106 18.84 4.08 -12.47
N LEU A 107 18.88 5.40 -12.66
CA LEU A 107 18.19 6.11 -13.73
C LEU A 107 19.21 6.91 -14.56
N ASP A 108 19.03 6.94 -15.88
CA ASP A 108 19.78 7.83 -16.76
C ASP A 108 19.35 9.29 -16.55
N VAL A 109 20.31 10.12 -16.13
CA VAL A 109 20.15 11.56 -16.04
C VAL A 109 21.32 12.25 -16.74
N GLY A 110 21.01 13.01 -17.81
CA GLY A 110 22.03 13.68 -18.61
C GLY A 110 22.94 12.73 -19.41
N GLY A 111 22.49 11.51 -19.72
CA GLY A 111 23.28 10.48 -20.42
C GLY A 111 24.16 9.64 -19.51
N ILE A 112 24.09 9.85 -18.19
CA ILE A 112 24.88 9.14 -17.18
C ILE A 112 23.93 8.37 -16.27
N MET A 113 24.19 7.06 -16.10
CA MET A 113 23.48 6.24 -15.13
C MET A 113 23.80 6.70 -13.72
N ARG A 114 22.78 7.12 -12.98
CA ARG A 114 22.90 7.57 -11.62
C ARG A 114 22.21 6.62 -10.66
N ASP A 115 22.99 6.17 -9.68
CA ASP A 115 22.52 5.25 -8.66
C ASP A 115 21.54 5.92 -7.70
N ALA A 116 20.51 5.16 -7.37
CA ALA A 116 19.54 5.53 -6.37
C ALA A 116 20.12 5.41 -4.97
N VAL A 117 19.58 6.21 -4.05
CA VAL A 117 19.92 6.16 -2.63
C VAL A 117 18.71 5.63 -1.85
N PRO A 118 18.94 4.90 -0.75
CA PRO A 118 17.86 4.44 0.09
C PRO A 118 17.32 5.57 0.96
N VAL A 119 16.00 5.70 0.99
CA VAL A 119 15.26 6.77 1.67
C VAL A 119 14.07 6.15 2.39
N PRO A 120 13.64 6.64 3.58
CA PRO A 120 12.39 6.18 4.19
C PRO A 120 11.26 6.24 3.17
N LYS A 121 10.47 5.17 3.04
CA LYS A 121 9.49 5.03 1.95
C LYS A 121 8.53 6.23 1.82
N PRO A 122 7.87 6.71 2.90
CA PRO A 122 7.03 7.92 2.84
C PRO A 122 7.78 9.15 2.31
N LYS A 123 9.00 9.37 2.81
CA LYS A 123 9.84 10.49 2.40
C LYS A 123 10.20 10.39 0.92
N ALA A 124 10.44 9.18 0.41
CA ALA A 124 10.76 8.96 -1.00
C ALA A 124 9.59 9.29 -1.92
N GLN A 125 8.36 8.87 -1.56
CA GLN A 125 7.13 9.19 -2.28
C GLN A 125 6.86 10.70 -2.28
N GLN A 126 6.90 11.33 -1.10
CA GLN A 126 6.79 12.78 -0.95
C GLN A 126 7.73 13.52 -1.90
N VAL A 127 9.01 13.14 -1.85
CA VAL A 127 10.04 13.85 -2.60
C VAL A 127 9.83 13.66 -4.09
N PHE A 128 9.55 12.42 -4.53
CA PHE A 128 9.22 12.13 -5.93
C PHE A 128 8.11 13.04 -6.45
N GLU A 129 6.96 13.09 -5.75
CA GLU A 129 5.81 13.92 -6.15
C GLU A 129 6.12 15.42 -6.15
N SER A 130 6.92 15.89 -5.17
CA SER A 130 7.29 17.32 -5.10
C SER A 130 8.29 17.75 -6.19
N VAL A 131 9.10 16.81 -6.68
CA VAL A 131 10.10 17.02 -7.74
C VAL A 131 9.43 16.91 -9.11
N GLU A 132 8.50 15.97 -9.27
CA GLU A 132 7.64 15.83 -10.45
C GLU A 132 6.93 17.14 -10.80
N ARG A 133 6.36 17.84 -9.80
CA ARG A 133 5.70 19.15 -9.96
C ARG A 133 6.59 20.24 -10.54
N ARG A 134 7.90 20.13 -10.35
CA ARG A 134 8.90 21.07 -10.88
C ARG A 134 9.41 20.67 -12.26
N ASN A 135 8.85 19.60 -12.86
CA ASN A 135 9.30 19.02 -14.12
C ASN A 135 10.78 18.61 -14.12
N VAL A 136 11.27 18.16 -12.97
CA VAL A 136 12.63 17.62 -12.78
C VAL A 136 12.59 16.10 -12.93
N ASP A 137 13.74 15.44 -13.14
CA ASP A 137 13.83 13.98 -13.35
C ASP A 137 13.99 13.15 -12.05
N PRO A 138 12.91 12.64 -11.40
CA PRO A 138 13.04 11.64 -10.36
C PRO A 138 12.81 10.21 -10.87
N GLY A 139 13.50 9.27 -10.21
CA GLY A 139 13.21 7.84 -10.31
C GLY A 139 12.93 7.27 -8.93
N LEU A 140 11.87 6.48 -8.77
CA LEU A 140 11.51 5.85 -7.50
C LEU A 140 11.23 4.37 -7.71
N ILE A 141 11.80 3.52 -6.86
CA ILE A 141 11.38 2.13 -6.75
C ILE A 141 11.02 1.79 -5.31
N GLU A 142 9.88 1.14 -5.14
CA GLU A 142 9.30 0.82 -3.84
C GLU A 142 8.62 -0.54 -3.85
N GLN A 143 8.51 -1.15 -2.66
CA GLN A 143 7.71 -2.35 -2.46
C GLN A 143 6.25 -1.94 -2.26
N THR A 144 5.34 -2.55 -3.00
CA THR A 144 3.89 -2.49 -2.78
C THR A 144 3.45 -3.72 -1.97
N ALA A 145 2.15 -3.99 -1.83
CA ALA A 145 1.70 -5.14 -1.05
C ALA A 145 2.22 -6.49 -1.60
N GLY A 146 2.65 -7.36 -0.66
CA GLY A 146 3.26 -8.64 -0.96
C GLY A 146 4.64 -8.52 -1.61
N ASN A 147 4.96 -9.46 -2.51
CA ASN A 147 6.26 -9.50 -3.22
C ASN A 147 6.23 -8.74 -4.55
N GLN A 148 5.58 -7.57 -4.55
CA GLN A 148 5.41 -6.72 -5.73
C GLN A 148 6.18 -5.43 -5.55
N PHE A 149 6.83 -4.97 -6.61
CA PHE A 149 7.60 -3.74 -6.61
C PHE A 149 7.09 -2.82 -7.73
N ARG A 150 7.06 -1.52 -7.45
CA ARG A 150 6.64 -0.49 -8.41
C ARG A 150 7.81 0.44 -8.67
N LEU A 151 8.21 0.52 -9.93
CA LEU A 151 9.16 1.51 -10.43
C LEU A 151 8.38 2.65 -11.09
N ARG A 152 8.66 3.89 -10.71
CA ARG A 152 8.11 5.11 -11.30
C ARG A 152 9.25 5.93 -11.88
N VAL A 153 9.09 6.36 -13.13
CA VAL A 153 10.06 7.18 -13.84
C VAL A 153 9.34 8.38 -14.42
N TYR A 154 9.77 9.57 -13.99
CA TYR A 154 9.32 10.82 -14.54
C TYR A 154 10.54 11.71 -14.81
N PRO A 155 10.54 12.52 -15.88
CA PRO A 155 9.72 12.43 -17.08
C PRO A 155 10.31 11.44 -18.11
N ILE A 156 9.46 10.81 -18.91
CA ILE A 156 9.87 10.18 -20.17
C ILE A 156 9.61 11.18 -21.30
N PRO A 157 10.67 11.77 -21.91
CA PRO A 157 10.53 12.88 -22.85
C PRO A 157 9.68 12.51 -24.09
N PRO A 158 8.94 13.46 -24.68
CA PRO A 158 8.14 13.22 -25.87
C PRO A 158 9.02 12.74 -27.04
N ARG A 159 8.62 11.66 -27.70
CA ARG A 159 9.43 10.98 -28.73
C ARG A 159 10.86 10.67 -28.27
N GLY A 160 11.08 10.55 -26.96
CA GLY A 160 12.37 10.34 -26.32
C GLY A 160 12.40 9.07 -25.48
N THR A 161 13.57 8.80 -24.91
CA THR A 161 13.82 7.58 -24.12
C THR A 161 14.33 7.86 -22.73
N ARG A 162 14.10 6.92 -21.82
CA ARG A 162 14.78 6.83 -20.52
C ARG A 162 15.33 5.44 -20.31
N GLN A 163 16.53 5.35 -19.74
CA GLN A 163 17.12 4.08 -19.34
C GLN A 163 17.03 3.89 -17.84
N VAL A 164 16.65 2.67 -17.43
CA VAL A 164 16.60 2.26 -16.03
C VAL A 164 17.35 0.97 -15.83
N ARG A 165 18.09 0.89 -14.72
CA ARG A 165 18.82 -0.31 -14.30
C ARG A 165 18.27 -0.80 -12.97
N VAL A 166 17.93 -2.08 -12.88
CA VAL A 166 17.46 -2.72 -11.65
C VAL A 166 18.35 -3.93 -11.37
N SER A 167 18.78 -4.12 -10.12
CA SER A 167 19.59 -5.26 -9.69
C SER A 167 18.78 -6.11 -8.71
N ILE A 168 18.69 -7.41 -9.00
CA ILE A 168 17.95 -8.39 -8.20
C ILE A 168 18.95 -9.43 -7.70
N ASP A 169 19.00 -9.62 -6.40
CA ASP A 169 19.83 -10.63 -5.75
C ASP A 169 18.96 -11.79 -5.28
N GLU A 170 19.46 -13.01 -5.41
CA GLU A 170 18.72 -14.22 -5.02
C GLU A 170 19.63 -15.34 -4.52
N ALA A 171 19.11 -16.05 -3.52
CA ALA A 171 19.69 -17.27 -3.00
C ALA A 171 19.02 -18.46 -3.70
N LEU A 172 19.75 -19.17 -4.56
CA LEU A 172 19.20 -20.20 -5.45
C LEU A 172 18.63 -21.38 -4.67
N ARG A 173 17.56 -21.96 -5.21
CA ARG A 173 16.94 -23.18 -4.68
C ARG A 173 17.76 -24.41 -5.08
N ARG A 174 17.82 -25.40 -4.20
CA ARG A 174 18.52 -26.67 -4.48
C ARG A 174 17.54 -27.73 -4.98
N GLU A 175 17.94 -28.43 -6.04
CA GLU A 175 17.21 -29.54 -6.66
C GLU A 175 18.14 -30.74 -6.84
N GLY A 176 18.18 -31.60 -5.81
CA GLY A 176 19.10 -32.74 -5.78
C GLY A 176 20.56 -32.28 -5.79
N ASP A 177 21.26 -32.56 -6.88
CA ASP A 177 22.68 -32.25 -7.09
C ASP A 177 22.92 -30.91 -7.81
N ALA A 178 21.88 -30.11 -8.04
CA ALA A 178 21.98 -28.84 -8.76
C ALA A 178 21.30 -27.67 -8.05
N TRP A 179 21.83 -26.46 -8.25
CA TRP A 179 21.13 -25.20 -8.04
C TRP A 179 20.22 -24.91 -9.22
N ARG A 180 19.00 -24.44 -8.94
CA ARG A 180 18.05 -24.00 -9.95
C ARG A 180 17.90 -22.49 -9.91
N LEU A 181 18.13 -21.87 -11.06
CA LEU A 181 17.95 -20.45 -11.34
C LEU A 181 16.90 -20.28 -12.42
N ASP A 182 15.84 -19.51 -12.16
CA ASP A 182 14.83 -19.13 -13.14
C ASP A 182 15.09 -17.69 -13.64
N VAL A 183 15.43 -17.54 -14.92
CA VAL A 183 15.84 -16.26 -15.51
C VAL A 183 14.60 -15.52 -16.05
N PRO A 184 14.41 -14.22 -15.76
CA PRO A 184 13.22 -13.45 -16.13
C PRO A 184 13.20 -13.04 -17.62
N VAL A 185 13.22 -14.03 -18.54
CA VAL A 185 13.30 -13.81 -19.99
C VAL A 185 12.03 -13.24 -20.62
N HIS A 186 10.91 -13.18 -19.90
CA HIS A 186 9.67 -12.56 -20.37
C HIS A 186 9.87 -11.06 -20.70
N LEU A 187 10.78 -10.37 -19.99
CA LEU A 187 11.18 -8.99 -20.29
C LEU A 187 11.87 -8.85 -21.65
N LEU A 188 12.61 -9.88 -22.08
CA LEU A 188 13.26 -9.90 -23.39
C LEU A 188 12.24 -10.09 -24.52
N ASP A 189 11.10 -10.73 -24.25
CA ASP A 189 10.05 -10.97 -25.25
C ASP A 189 9.22 -9.71 -25.54
N ALA A 190 9.06 -8.86 -24.52
CA ALA A 190 8.37 -7.57 -24.62
C ALA A 190 9.18 -6.48 -25.36
N ALA A 191 10.49 -6.69 -25.57
CA ALA A 191 11.38 -5.70 -26.17
C ALA A 191 11.62 -5.92 -27.67
N ALA A 192 11.77 -4.81 -28.43
CA ALA A 192 12.15 -4.85 -29.84
C ALA A 192 13.61 -5.32 -30.04
N ALA A 193 14.53 -4.84 -29.20
CA ALA A 193 15.90 -5.34 -29.12
C ALA A 193 16.16 -5.97 -27.75
N ALA A 194 16.72 -7.17 -27.74
CA ALA A 194 16.95 -7.92 -26.50
C ALA A 194 18.36 -8.51 -26.48
N SER A 195 19.03 -8.43 -25.34
CA SER A 195 20.31 -9.09 -25.10
C SER A 195 20.35 -9.73 -23.72
N MET A 196 21.15 -10.78 -23.60
CA MET A 196 21.41 -11.42 -22.32
C MET A 196 22.85 -11.92 -22.26
N THR A 197 23.50 -11.71 -21.13
CA THR A 197 24.78 -12.33 -20.78
C THR A 197 24.62 -13.13 -19.50
N VAL A 198 25.07 -14.38 -19.51
CA VAL A 198 25.12 -15.24 -18.33
C VAL A 198 26.58 -15.51 -18.01
N ARG A 199 27.00 -15.27 -16.77
CA ARG A 199 28.33 -15.59 -16.24
C ARG A 199 28.18 -16.49 -15.02
N ALA A 200 28.50 -17.77 -15.19
CA ALA A 200 28.46 -18.75 -14.11
C ALA A 200 29.87 -18.99 -13.55
N ARG A 201 30.19 -18.40 -12.39
CA ARG A 201 31.48 -18.56 -11.69
C ARG A 201 31.44 -19.78 -10.77
N GLY A 202 32.51 -20.59 -10.79
CA GLY A 202 32.67 -21.77 -9.93
C GLY A 202 32.42 -23.12 -10.61
N PRO A 203 31.29 -23.37 -11.31
CA PRO A 203 31.00 -24.65 -11.91
C PRO A 203 32.10 -25.23 -12.81
N ARG A 204 32.42 -26.50 -12.59
CA ARG A 204 33.34 -27.26 -13.45
C ARG A 204 32.69 -27.67 -14.76
N THR A 205 31.40 -28.01 -14.73
CA THR A 205 30.59 -28.35 -15.90
C THR A 205 29.75 -27.16 -16.35
N ALA A 206 29.42 -27.11 -17.64
CA ALA A 206 28.55 -26.07 -18.18
C ALA A 206 27.15 -26.15 -17.53
N PRO A 207 26.49 -25.01 -17.30
CA PRO A 207 25.09 -24.98 -16.87
C PRO A 207 24.19 -25.72 -17.87
N ALA A 208 23.22 -26.45 -17.36
CA ALA A 208 22.20 -27.11 -18.18
C ALA A 208 20.96 -26.21 -18.29
N GLN A 209 20.50 -25.97 -19.51
CA GLN A 209 19.28 -25.21 -19.79
C GLN A 209 18.03 -26.08 -19.62
N VAL A 210 16.97 -25.49 -19.05
CA VAL A 210 15.64 -26.06 -18.89
C VAL A 210 14.61 -25.02 -19.33
N GLY A 211 13.43 -25.45 -19.80
CA GLY A 211 12.39 -24.57 -20.32
C GLY A 211 12.37 -24.52 -21.84
N ASN A 212 11.59 -23.59 -22.40
CA ASN A 212 11.30 -23.47 -23.83
C ASN A 212 11.95 -22.23 -24.48
N PHE A 213 13.03 -21.70 -23.89
CA PHE A 213 13.82 -20.61 -24.46
C PHE A 213 14.81 -21.09 -25.55
N ASP A 214 15.33 -20.15 -26.34
CA ASP A 214 16.34 -20.43 -27.37
C ASP A 214 17.60 -21.06 -26.74
N ALA A 215 18.26 -21.99 -27.45
CA ALA A 215 19.40 -22.70 -26.90
C ALA A 215 20.60 -21.77 -26.66
N LEU A 216 21.11 -21.74 -25.43
CA LEU A 216 22.28 -20.96 -25.05
C LEU A 216 23.57 -21.75 -25.29
N LYS A 217 24.55 -21.12 -25.93
CA LYS A 217 25.89 -21.67 -26.09
C LYS A 217 26.79 -21.21 -24.94
N PHE A 218 27.13 -22.15 -24.05
CA PHE A 218 28.06 -21.89 -22.95
C PHE A 218 29.51 -22.14 -23.39
N GLU A 219 30.34 -21.11 -23.27
CA GLU A 219 31.76 -21.12 -23.56
C GLU A 219 32.58 -21.05 -22.27
N ARG A 220 33.69 -21.80 -22.20
CA ARG A 220 34.53 -21.84 -21.01
C ARG A 220 35.22 -20.49 -20.85
N ALA A 221 35.15 -19.91 -19.65
CA ALA A 221 35.81 -18.66 -19.29
C ALA A 221 36.71 -18.85 -18.06
N ARG A 222 37.55 -17.86 -17.75
CA ARG A 222 38.42 -17.92 -16.55
C ARG A 222 37.53 -18.03 -15.30
N GLY A 223 37.64 -19.16 -14.59
CA GLY A 223 36.88 -19.41 -13.36
C GLY A 223 35.42 -19.86 -13.56
N GLY A 224 34.97 -20.17 -14.78
CA GLY A 224 33.55 -20.50 -15.00
C GLY A 224 33.12 -20.70 -16.45
N TRP A 225 31.88 -20.31 -16.74
CA TRP A 225 31.24 -20.39 -18.06
C TRP A 225 30.50 -19.10 -18.39
N ASN A 226 30.55 -18.71 -19.66
CA ASN A 226 29.82 -17.56 -20.17
C ASN A 226 28.88 -17.99 -21.29
N ALA A 227 27.70 -17.39 -21.35
CA ALA A 227 26.82 -17.46 -22.52
C ALA A 227 26.36 -16.05 -22.90
N GLN A 228 26.16 -15.83 -24.19
CA GLN A 228 25.64 -14.59 -24.73
C GLN A 228 24.46 -14.90 -25.65
N TYR A 229 23.47 -14.02 -25.61
CA TYR A 229 22.28 -14.06 -26.45
C TYR A 229 21.97 -12.63 -26.89
N ALA A 230 21.61 -12.45 -28.16
CA ALA A 230 21.15 -11.19 -28.69
C ALA A 230 20.14 -11.44 -29.81
N VAL A 231 19.06 -10.67 -29.80
CA VAL A 231 18.02 -10.72 -30.83
C VAL A 231 17.52 -9.29 -31.10
N SER A 232 17.26 -9.00 -32.36
CA SER A 232 16.58 -7.77 -32.79
C SER A 232 15.37 -8.18 -33.62
N ARG A 233 14.20 -7.67 -33.25
CA ARG A 233 12.90 -8.04 -33.85
C ARG A 233 12.24 -6.80 -34.43
N ALA A 234 11.52 -6.98 -35.54
CA ALA A 234 10.74 -5.90 -36.15
C ALA A 234 9.50 -5.53 -35.30
N GLN A 235 8.94 -6.48 -34.54
CA GLN A 235 7.85 -6.29 -33.59
C GLN A 235 8.09 -7.20 -32.36
N PRO A 236 7.63 -6.80 -31.15
CA PRO A 236 7.69 -7.65 -29.96
C PRO A 236 6.99 -8.99 -30.19
N ALA A 237 7.45 -10.04 -29.51
CA ALA A 237 6.76 -11.33 -29.61
C ALA A 237 5.37 -11.21 -28.97
N ASN A 238 4.32 -11.69 -29.64
CA ASN A 238 2.99 -11.84 -29.04
C ASN A 238 2.86 -13.29 -28.54
N PRO A 239 3.18 -13.60 -27.27
CA PRO A 239 3.27 -14.98 -26.84
C PRO A 239 1.87 -15.41 -26.41
N SER A 240 1.22 -16.24 -27.23
CA SER A 240 0.10 -17.07 -26.76
C SER A 240 0.55 -18.04 -25.66
N ARG A 241 1.87 -18.25 -25.48
CA ARG A 241 2.52 -18.87 -24.32
C ARG A 241 3.83 -18.15 -23.96
N PRO A 242 4.05 -17.74 -22.70
CA PRO A 242 5.30 -17.14 -22.26
C PRO A 242 6.49 -18.10 -22.42
N ARG A 243 7.67 -17.58 -22.81
CA ARG A 243 8.91 -18.37 -22.81
C ARG A 243 9.52 -18.40 -21.41
N THR A 244 10.16 -19.51 -21.08
CA THR A 244 10.77 -19.79 -19.79
C THR A 244 12.21 -20.24 -19.99
N LEU A 245 13.11 -19.71 -19.16
CA LEU A 245 14.51 -20.10 -19.12
C LEU A 245 14.89 -20.43 -17.69
N GLY A 246 15.22 -21.69 -17.44
CA GLY A 246 15.84 -22.16 -16.23
C GLY A 246 17.27 -22.61 -16.49
N LEU A 247 18.17 -22.37 -15.54
CA LEU A 247 19.52 -22.89 -15.53
C LEU A 247 19.70 -23.83 -14.33
N ARG A 248 20.27 -25.00 -14.59
CA ARG A 248 20.72 -25.95 -13.57
C ARG A 248 22.24 -25.89 -13.47
N LEU A 249 22.74 -25.47 -12.32
CA LEU A 249 24.17 -25.38 -12.02
C LEU A 249 24.56 -26.47 -11.02
N PRO A 250 25.73 -27.11 -11.11
CA PRO A 250 26.15 -28.10 -10.11
C PRO A 250 26.17 -27.51 -8.70
N ALA A 251 25.56 -28.20 -7.75
CA ALA A 251 25.62 -27.87 -6.33
C ALA A 251 26.73 -28.67 -5.64
N ALA A 252 27.40 -28.05 -4.67
CA ALA A 252 28.39 -28.74 -3.84
C ALA A 252 27.71 -29.85 -3.00
N ALA A 253 28.44 -30.94 -2.77
CA ALA A 253 28.00 -32.02 -1.88
C ALA A 253 28.31 -31.70 -0.41
N ASP A 254 29.38 -30.96 -0.16
CA ASP A 254 29.86 -30.59 1.17
C ASP A 254 29.45 -29.17 1.54
N ALA A 255 29.45 -28.87 2.85
CA ALA A 255 29.18 -27.53 3.35
C ALA A 255 30.19 -26.51 2.78
N GLN A 256 29.70 -25.33 2.42
CA GLN A 256 30.50 -24.23 1.88
C GLN A 256 30.32 -22.99 2.76
N ALA A 257 31.37 -22.17 2.84
CA ALA A 257 31.33 -20.88 3.50
C ALA A 257 31.84 -19.80 2.52
N ALA A 258 31.26 -18.62 2.58
CA ALA A 258 31.70 -17.43 1.87
C ALA A 258 31.68 -16.22 2.81
N VAL A 259 32.50 -15.21 2.53
CA VAL A 259 32.62 -14.01 3.37
C VAL A 259 32.54 -12.73 2.55
N GLN A 260 32.17 -11.62 3.19
CA GLN A 260 32.11 -10.31 2.59
C GLN A 260 32.52 -9.23 3.58
N ALA A 261 33.41 -8.32 3.20
CA ALA A 261 33.58 -7.06 3.92
C ALA A 261 32.55 -6.04 3.40
N TYR A 262 31.77 -5.45 4.30
CA TYR A 262 30.73 -4.48 3.96
C TYR A 262 30.60 -3.43 5.07
N ASP A 263 30.76 -2.15 4.70
CA ASP A 263 30.53 -1.01 5.60
C ASP A 263 31.22 -1.14 6.97
N GLY A 264 32.51 -1.52 6.96
CA GLY A 264 33.33 -1.72 8.15
C GLY A 264 33.14 -3.05 8.88
N ASP A 265 32.09 -3.81 8.57
CA ASP A 265 31.81 -5.14 9.12
C ASP A 265 32.26 -6.25 8.17
N ARG A 266 32.31 -7.48 8.71
CA ARG A 266 32.53 -8.69 7.92
C ARG A 266 31.36 -9.66 8.12
N PHE A 267 30.78 -10.14 7.03
CA PHE A 267 29.67 -11.08 7.02
C PHE A 267 30.13 -12.44 6.52
N ALA A 268 29.52 -13.49 7.04
CA ALA A 268 29.69 -14.85 6.56
C ALA A 268 28.35 -15.40 6.08
N LEU A 269 28.42 -16.26 5.08
CA LEU A 269 27.32 -17.05 4.56
C LEU A 269 27.75 -18.52 4.53
N VAL A 270 26.93 -19.40 5.08
CA VAL A 270 27.18 -20.84 5.13
C VAL A 270 26.05 -21.59 4.46
N ASP A 271 26.40 -22.43 3.49
CA ASP A 271 25.52 -23.37 2.79
C ASP A 271 25.80 -24.78 3.27
N VAL A 272 24.81 -25.44 3.87
CA VAL A 272 24.92 -26.78 4.46
C VAL A 272 23.97 -27.74 3.75
N PRO A 273 24.48 -28.59 2.86
CA PRO A 273 23.75 -29.73 2.32
C PRO A 273 23.18 -30.63 3.42
N VAL A 274 21.86 -30.86 3.41
CA VAL A 274 21.19 -31.74 4.38
C VAL A 274 20.42 -32.82 3.64
N ALA A 275 20.78 -34.08 3.89
CA ALA A 275 19.95 -35.21 3.45
C ALA A 275 18.62 -35.19 4.22
N LEU A 276 17.52 -35.05 3.49
CA LEU A 276 16.17 -35.04 4.05
C LEU A 276 15.62 -36.46 4.12
N ASP A 277 15.18 -36.85 5.30
CA ASP A 277 14.39 -38.08 5.46
C ASP A 277 12.97 -37.85 4.95
N ARG A 278 12.28 -38.95 4.61
CA ARG A 278 10.86 -38.86 4.28
C ARG A 278 10.10 -38.34 5.51
N ALA A 279 9.39 -37.23 5.34
CA ALA A 279 8.56 -36.66 6.40
C ALA A 279 7.54 -37.70 6.90
N ARG A 280 7.44 -37.82 8.22
CA ARG A 280 6.44 -38.67 8.87
C ARG A 280 5.15 -37.86 9.03
N PRO A 281 3.96 -38.49 8.97
CA PRO A 281 2.72 -37.81 9.31
C PRO A 281 2.80 -37.25 10.73
N ARG A 282 2.47 -35.98 10.91
CA ARG A 282 2.39 -35.36 12.23
C ARG A 282 1.03 -35.66 12.88
N LYS A 283 0.96 -35.49 14.20
CA LYS A 283 -0.31 -35.56 14.92
C LYS A 283 -1.05 -34.23 14.80
N VAL A 284 -2.23 -34.24 14.18
CA VAL A 284 -3.14 -33.09 14.13
C VAL A 284 -3.86 -32.96 15.48
N PRO A 285 -3.92 -31.76 16.10
CA PRO A 285 -4.66 -31.56 17.36
C PRO A 285 -6.16 -31.78 17.20
N GLY A 286 -6.83 -32.28 18.25
CA GLY A 286 -8.30 -32.48 18.24
C GLY A 286 -9.12 -31.19 18.47
N ALA A 287 -8.47 -30.05 18.69
CA ALA A 287 -9.13 -28.75 18.83
C ALA A 287 -8.30 -27.69 18.10
N ILE A 288 -8.88 -27.08 17.07
CA ILE A 288 -8.20 -26.09 16.23
C ILE A 288 -8.99 -24.78 16.14
N GLY A 289 -8.27 -23.68 15.87
CA GLY A 289 -8.86 -22.42 15.46
C GLY A 289 -8.70 -22.25 13.95
N LEU A 290 -9.78 -22.00 13.23
CA LEU A 290 -9.74 -21.61 11.83
C LEU A 290 -9.95 -20.10 11.75
N LEU A 291 -8.89 -19.39 11.39
CA LEU A 291 -8.89 -17.95 11.15
C LEU A 291 -9.06 -17.74 9.65
N TRP A 292 -10.24 -17.29 9.23
CA TRP A 292 -10.61 -17.17 7.83
C TRP A 292 -10.70 -15.70 7.43
N ASP A 293 -9.78 -15.27 6.57
CA ASP A 293 -9.82 -13.93 6.02
C ASP A 293 -11.01 -13.79 5.06
N ALA A 294 -11.96 -12.94 5.45
CA ALA A 294 -13.20 -12.62 4.75
C ALA A 294 -13.23 -11.15 4.31
N SER A 295 -12.06 -10.53 4.10
CA SER A 295 -11.96 -9.19 3.53
C SER A 295 -12.43 -9.15 2.07
N ALA A 296 -12.54 -7.95 1.49
CA ALA A 296 -12.89 -7.80 0.10
C ALA A 296 -11.80 -8.33 -0.87
N SER A 297 -10.52 -8.12 -0.56
CA SER A 297 -9.39 -8.58 -1.39
C SER A 297 -9.26 -10.11 -1.42
N ALA A 298 -9.70 -10.77 -0.35
CA ALA A 298 -9.76 -12.23 -0.21
C ALA A 298 -10.71 -12.93 -1.20
N ARG A 299 -11.65 -12.22 -1.85
CA ARG A 299 -12.72 -12.82 -2.66
C ARG A 299 -12.21 -13.62 -3.87
N ASN A 300 -11.03 -13.29 -4.39
CA ASN A 300 -10.46 -13.90 -5.60
C ASN A 300 -9.50 -15.08 -5.32
N ARG A 301 -9.41 -15.57 -4.09
CA ARG A 301 -8.60 -16.74 -3.75
C ARG A 301 -9.17 -18.03 -4.34
N ASP A 302 -8.32 -19.04 -4.52
CA ASP A 302 -8.71 -20.36 -5.00
C ASP A 302 -9.39 -21.17 -3.88
N ARG A 303 -10.66 -20.82 -3.62
CA ARG A 303 -11.49 -21.48 -2.59
C ARG A 303 -11.60 -22.99 -2.80
N GLN A 304 -11.58 -23.46 -4.05
CA GLN A 304 -11.62 -24.89 -4.33
C GLN A 304 -10.33 -25.58 -3.88
N GLY A 305 -9.18 -24.98 -4.15
CA GLY A 305 -7.89 -25.42 -3.64
C GLY A 305 -7.83 -25.39 -2.11
N GLU A 306 -8.33 -24.31 -1.48
CA GLU A 306 -8.38 -24.16 -0.02
C GLU A 306 -9.23 -25.28 0.61
N PHE A 307 -10.44 -25.52 0.10
CA PHE A 307 -11.30 -26.61 0.58
C PHE A 307 -10.69 -27.98 0.37
N ALA A 308 -10.01 -28.20 -0.77
CA ALA A 308 -9.33 -29.47 -1.01
C ALA A 308 -8.12 -29.69 -0.08
N LEU A 309 -7.44 -28.64 0.37
CA LEU A 309 -6.41 -28.76 1.41
C LEU A 309 -7.04 -29.08 2.77
N LEU A 310 -8.15 -28.41 3.11
CA LEU A 310 -8.91 -28.66 4.33
C LEU A 310 -9.52 -30.07 4.37
N ASP A 311 -9.98 -30.60 3.23
CA ASP A 311 -10.44 -32.00 3.11
C ASP A 311 -9.35 -32.98 3.57
N ARG A 312 -8.11 -32.77 3.13
CA ARG A 312 -6.96 -33.59 3.55
C ARG A 312 -6.63 -33.39 5.03
N TYR A 313 -6.72 -32.14 5.51
CA TYR A 313 -6.46 -31.81 6.90
C TYR A 313 -7.45 -32.48 7.86
N PHE A 314 -8.75 -32.32 7.63
CA PHE A 314 -9.79 -32.89 8.47
C PHE A 314 -9.86 -34.42 8.36
N SER A 315 -9.57 -34.98 7.18
CA SER A 315 -9.37 -36.43 7.04
C SER A 315 -8.23 -36.96 7.93
N ALA A 316 -7.13 -36.20 8.07
CA ALA A 316 -6.02 -36.55 8.95
C ALA A 316 -6.34 -36.32 10.44
N MET A 317 -7.20 -35.35 10.76
CA MET A 317 -7.69 -35.09 12.12
C MET A 317 -8.58 -36.23 12.64
N GLY A 318 -9.52 -36.71 11.81
CA GLY A 318 -10.51 -37.70 12.22
C GLY A 318 -11.60 -37.09 13.11
N GLU A 319 -11.37 -37.05 14.42
CA GLU A 319 -12.33 -36.49 15.40
C GLU A 319 -11.77 -35.20 16.01
N GLY A 320 -12.58 -34.16 16.12
CA GLY A 320 -12.15 -32.91 16.75
C GLY A 320 -13.17 -31.80 16.72
N SER A 321 -12.77 -30.61 17.17
CA SER A 321 -13.58 -29.40 17.12
C SER A 321 -12.83 -28.23 16.50
N VAL A 322 -13.54 -27.40 15.75
CA VAL A 322 -13.03 -26.20 15.07
C VAL A 322 -13.75 -24.99 15.64
N ARG A 323 -12.99 -23.96 16.00
CA ARG A 323 -13.52 -22.63 16.28
C ARG A 323 -13.22 -21.73 15.10
N LEU A 324 -14.26 -21.30 14.39
CA LEU A 324 -14.12 -20.43 13.23
C LEU A 324 -14.16 -18.98 13.67
N ARG A 325 -13.26 -18.15 13.13
CA ARG A 325 -13.33 -16.70 13.23
C ARG A 325 -13.11 -16.09 11.85
N PHE A 326 -14.03 -15.23 11.43
CA PHE A 326 -13.86 -14.45 10.22
C PHE A 326 -13.04 -13.20 10.56
N LEU A 327 -11.98 -12.95 9.81
CA LEU A 327 -11.12 -11.78 9.95
C LEU A 327 -11.36 -10.83 8.78
N ARG A 328 -11.62 -9.56 9.07
CA ARG A 328 -11.92 -8.49 8.10
C ARG A 328 -11.73 -7.13 8.78
N ASP A 329 -12.61 -6.17 8.58
CA ASP A 329 -12.63 -4.90 9.33
C ASP A 329 -12.69 -5.11 10.85
N VAL A 330 -13.39 -6.17 11.26
CA VAL A 330 -13.45 -6.68 12.63
C VAL A 330 -13.43 -8.21 12.61
N GLY A 331 -12.96 -8.79 13.70
CA GLY A 331 -12.98 -10.22 13.96
C GLY A 331 -14.36 -10.69 14.43
N GLU A 332 -15.02 -11.52 13.63
CA GLU A 332 -16.35 -12.06 13.94
C GLU A 332 -16.28 -13.54 14.32
N ASP A 333 -16.93 -13.91 15.43
CA ASP A 333 -17.08 -15.32 15.80
C ASP A 333 -17.94 -16.04 14.75
N GLY A 334 -17.33 -16.98 14.03
CA GLY A 334 -18.00 -17.83 13.04
C GLY A 334 -18.62 -19.08 13.65
N GLY A 335 -18.45 -19.29 14.96
CA GLY A 335 -19.03 -20.38 15.72
C GLY A 335 -18.10 -21.59 15.90
N ARG A 336 -18.65 -22.62 16.55
CA ARG A 336 -17.97 -23.87 16.85
C ARG A 336 -18.57 -25.03 16.05
N PHE A 337 -17.70 -25.84 15.49
CA PHE A 337 -18.06 -26.98 14.66
C PHE A 337 -17.38 -28.25 15.18
N GLU A 338 -18.12 -29.35 15.22
CA GLU A 338 -17.56 -30.68 15.53
C GLU A 338 -17.24 -31.41 14.23
N ILE A 339 -16.15 -32.16 14.24
CA ILE A 339 -15.63 -32.94 13.12
C ILE A 339 -15.71 -34.41 13.52
N HIS A 340 -16.38 -35.20 12.69
CA HIS A 340 -16.61 -36.64 12.94
C HIS A 340 -16.11 -37.46 11.76
N GLY A 341 -15.16 -38.36 11.98
CA GLY A 341 -14.54 -39.16 10.92
C GLY A 341 -13.97 -38.33 9.76
N GLY A 342 -13.56 -37.09 10.02
CA GLY A 342 -13.10 -36.12 9.02
C GLY A 342 -14.20 -35.35 8.28
N ASP A 343 -15.48 -35.58 8.59
CA ASP A 343 -16.59 -34.80 8.04
C ASP A 343 -16.62 -33.40 8.63
N TRP A 344 -16.45 -32.41 7.77
CA TRP A 344 -16.46 -30.98 8.10
C TRP A 344 -17.54 -30.23 7.30
N SER A 345 -18.56 -30.93 6.77
CA SER A 345 -19.58 -30.36 5.88
C SER A 345 -20.33 -29.16 6.47
N ALA A 346 -20.57 -29.17 7.79
CA ALA A 346 -21.20 -28.04 8.49
C ALA A 346 -20.31 -26.79 8.48
N LEU A 347 -19.01 -26.96 8.74
CA LEU A 347 -18.02 -25.88 8.66
C LEU A 347 -17.87 -25.40 7.22
N ARG A 348 -17.79 -26.31 6.25
CA ARG A 348 -17.73 -25.98 4.83
C ARG A 348 -18.90 -25.10 4.39
N LYS A 349 -20.12 -25.45 4.80
CA LYS A 349 -21.32 -24.66 4.52
C LYS A 349 -21.22 -23.24 5.10
N ALA A 350 -20.66 -23.10 6.30
CA ALA A 350 -20.42 -21.78 6.91
C ALA A 350 -19.42 -20.96 6.09
N LEU A 351 -18.31 -21.56 5.63
CA LEU A 351 -17.33 -20.88 4.76
C LEU A 351 -17.90 -20.54 3.37
N GLU A 352 -18.72 -21.41 2.79
CA GLU A 352 -19.40 -21.15 1.51
C GLU A 352 -20.38 -19.99 1.61
N SER A 353 -20.99 -19.78 2.78
CA SER A 353 -21.88 -18.65 3.06
C SER A 353 -21.15 -17.37 3.50
N ALA A 354 -19.82 -17.39 3.62
CA ALA A 354 -19.05 -16.24 4.08
C ALA A 354 -19.20 -15.06 3.10
N VAL A 355 -19.54 -13.90 3.63
CA VAL A 355 -19.56 -12.64 2.89
C VAL A 355 -18.17 -12.04 2.93
N TYR A 356 -17.56 -11.88 1.76
CA TYR A 356 -16.22 -11.29 1.60
C TYR A 356 -16.34 -9.79 1.41
N ASP A 357 -16.07 -9.02 2.45
CA ASP A 357 -16.27 -7.57 2.48
C ASP A 357 -15.51 -6.89 3.61
N GLY A 358 -15.18 -5.61 3.40
CA GLY A 358 -14.42 -4.79 4.33
C GLY A 358 -12.92 -4.94 4.17
N ALA A 359 -12.20 -4.22 5.02
CA ALA A 359 -10.74 -4.24 5.10
C ALA A 359 -10.20 -5.53 5.73
N SER A 360 -8.89 -5.58 5.97
CA SER A 360 -8.17 -6.75 6.49
C SER A 360 -7.45 -6.44 7.80
N ASP A 361 -8.10 -6.69 8.94
CA ASP A 361 -7.46 -6.78 10.27
C ASP A 361 -7.28 -8.25 10.69
N LEU A 362 -6.09 -8.78 10.39
CA LEU A 362 -5.74 -10.16 10.70
C LEU A 362 -5.44 -10.40 12.19
N ALA A 363 -5.37 -9.35 13.01
CA ALA A 363 -5.00 -9.46 14.42
C ALA A 363 -6.18 -9.45 15.41
N ASP A 364 -7.39 -9.07 14.97
CA ASP A 364 -8.57 -8.98 15.85
C ASP A 364 -9.12 -10.37 16.24
N TRP A 365 -8.41 -11.05 17.14
CA TRP A 365 -8.81 -12.29 17.76
C TRP A 365 -7.98 -12.57 19.02
N THR A 366 -8.50 -13.43 19.89
CA THR A 366 -7.78 -13.85 21.11
C THR A 366 -7.52 -15.35 21.09
N PRO A 367 -6.28 -15.81 21.32
CA PRO A 367 -5.96 -17.21 21.46
C PRO A 367 -6.68 -17.86 22.65
N ASP A 368 -7.29 -19.01 22.40
CA ASP A 368 -7.99 -19.82 23.38
C ASP A 368 -7.08 -20.94 23.90
N ALA A 369 -7.10 -21.17 25.21
CA ALA A 369 -6.25 -22.14 25.88
C ALA A 369 -6.47 -23.59 25.42
N GLY A 370 -7.68 -23.93 24.98
CA GLY A 370 -8.07 -25.27 24.55
C GLY A 370 -7.78 -25.56 23.08
N VAL A 371 -7.31 -24.58 22.32
CA VAL A 371 -6.91 -24.75 20.91
C VAL A 371 -5.43 -25.11 20.84
N GLY A 372 -5.09 -26.22 20.18
CA GLY A 372 -3.69 -26.63 20.00
C GLY A 372 -3.02 -26.03 18.76
N GLU A 373 -3.81 -25.67 17.75
CA GLU A 373 -3.30 -25.17 16.48
C GLU A 373 -4.28 -24.19 15.83
N TYR A 374 -3.73 -23.16 15.21
CA TYR A 374 -4.45 -22.18 14.41
C TYR A 374 -4.08 -22.34 12.93
N LEU A 375 -5.09 -22.34 12.06
CA LEU A 375 -4.93 -22.23 10.62
C LEU A 375 -5.39 -20.84 10.19
N LEU A 376 -4.47 -20.01 9.70
CA LEU A 376 -4.78 -18.71 9.10
C LEU A 376 -4.86 -18.85 7.60
N VAL A 377 -6.06 -18.74 7.02
CA VAL A 377 -6.27 -18.73 5.57
C VAL A 377 -6.37 -17.30 5.10
N SER A 378 -5.32 -16.77 4.49
CA SER A 378 -5.22 -15.37 4.07
C SER A 378 -4.15 -15.19 2.99
N ASP A 379 -4.21 -14.08 2.25
CA ASP A 379 -3.10 -13.63 1.41
C ASP A 379 -2.02 -12.86 2.20
N GLY A 380 -2.28 -12.55 3.47
CA GLY A 380 -1.34 -11.89 4.38
C GLY A 380 -1.37 -10.37 4.33
N VAL A 381 -2.24 -9.77 3.52
CA VAL A 381 -2.44 -8.31 3.50
C VAL A 381 -3.11 -7.90 4.81
N ARG A 382 -2.53 -6.91 5.48
CA ARG A 382 -3.15 -6.24 6.63
C ARG A 382 -3.05 -4.74 6.42
N ASN A 383 -4.20 -4.11 6.27
CA ASN A 383 -4.37 -2.69 5.98
C ASN A 383 -5.36 -2.01 6.94
N TYR A 384 -5.79 -2.73 7.98
CA TYR A 384 -6.71 -2.23 9.00
C TYR A 384 -6.33 -2.75 10.39
N GLY A 385 -6.72 -1.97 11.40
CA GLY A 385 -6.39 -2.20 12.81
C GLY A 385 -4.93 -1.93 13.17
N SER A 386 -4.70 -1.52 14.42
CA SER A 386 -3.37 -1.20 14.96
C SER A 386 -2.83 -2.23 15.96
N GLU A 387 -3.63 -3.22 16.36
CA GLU A 387 -3.26 -4.17 17.41
C GLU A 387 -2.08 -5.06 17.00
N ALA A 388 -1.27 -5.49 17.98
CA ALA A 388 -0.22 -6.46 17.72
C ALA A 388 -0.82 -7.85 17.42
N PHE A 389 -0.25 -8.59 16.48
CA PHE A 389 -0.73 -9.93 16.19
C PHE A 389 -0.63 -10.84 17.42
N PRO A 390 -1.69 -11.60 17.77
CA PRO A 390 -1.72 -12.34 19.03
C PRO A 390 -0.53 -13.27 19.27
N ARG A 391 -0.06 -13.32 20.52
CA ARG A 391 0.96 -14.26 20.96
C ARG A 391 0.34 -15.60 21.33
N LEU A 392 0.98 -16.69 20.89
CA LEU A 392 0.56 -18.04 21.21
C LEU A 392 1.22 -18.55 22.49
N ARG A 393 0.52 -19.42 23.21
CA ARG A 393 1.05 -20.10 24.41
C ARG A 393 1.96 -21.26 23.99
N GLU A 394 2.78 -21.70 24.93
CA GLU A 394 3.59 -22.91 24.72
C GLU A 394 2.70 -24.10 24.34
N GLY A 395 3.11 -24.83 23.30
CA GLY A 395 2.34 -25.96 22.75
C GLY A 395 1.28 -25.58 21.72
N GLN A 396 1.03 -24.29 21.48
CA GLN A 396 0.20 -23.82 20.37
C GLN A 396 1.05 -23.51 19.13
N ALA A 397 0.48 -23.70 17.95
CA ALA A 397 1.13 -23.35 16.68
C ALA A 397 0.19 -22.58 15.74
N LEU A 398 0.75 -21.76 14.85
CA LEU A 398 0.04 -21.10 13.76
C LEU A 398 0.60 -21.56 12.40
N TYR A 399 -0.26 -22.10 11.54
CA TYR A 399 0.05 -22.35 10.14
C TYR A 399 -0.68 -21.34 9.27
N ALA A 400 0.06 -20.64 8.41
CA ALA A 400 -0.51 -19.73 7.41
C ALA A 400 -0.73 -20.50 6.10
N LEU A 401 -1.94 -20.46 5.56
CA LEU A 401 -2.35 -21.12 4.33
C LEU A 401 -2.69 -20.04 3.29
N SER A 402 -2.02 -20.06 2.14
CA SER A 402 -2.32 -19.10 1.06
C SER A 402 -2.41 -19.78 -0.30
N SER A 403 -3.53 -19.53 -0.98
CA SER A 403 -3.72 -19.83 -2.39
C SER A 403 -3.62 -18.59 -3.30
N ALA A 404 -3.23 -17.42 -2.75
CA ALA A 404 -3.25 -16.15 -3.49
C ALA A 404 -2.07 -15.99 -4.48
N GLY A 405 -1.19 -16.98 -4.54
CA GLY A 405 -0.07 -17.01 -5.46
C GLY A 405 0.84 -15.78 -5.32
N ALA A 406 1.15 -15.10 -6.43
CA ALA A 406 2.00 -13.91 -6.44
C ALA A 406 1.43 -12.70 -5.64
N LYS A 407 0.16 -12.72 -5.27
CA LYS A 407 -0.45 -11.70 -4.39
C LYS A 407 -0.20 -11.96 -2.91
N THR A 408 0.33 -13.13 -2.55
CA THR A 408 0.63 -13.49 -1.16
C THR A 408 1.76 -12.61 -0.62
N ASP A 409 1.56 -12.01 0.55
CA ASP A 409 2.64 -11.49 1.38
C ASP A 409 3.37 -12.65 2.09
N ALA A 410 4.12 -13.40 1.27
CA ALA A 410 4.80 -14.61 1.71
C ALA A 410 5.86 -14.33 2.78
N VAL A 411 6.54 -13.18 2.71
CA VAL A 411 7.57 -12.78 3.67
C VAL A 411 6.93 -12.61 5.05
N ARG A 412 5.85 -11.82 5.13
CA ARG A 412 5.14 -11.59 6.39
C ARG A 412 4.49 -12.85 6.94
N LEU A 413 3.75 -13.60 6.13
CA LEU A 413 3.08 -14.81 6.59
C LEU A 413 4.07 -15.89 7.04
N SER A 414 5.20 -16.03 6.35
CA SER A 414 6.26 -16.95 6.77
C SER A 414 6.84 -16.54 8.12
N ALA A 415 7.25 -15.29 8.26
CA ALA A 415 7.81 -14.77 9.50
C ALA A 415 6.83 -14.91 10.67
N LEU A 416 5.55 -14.60 10.43
CA LEU A 416 4.49 -14.73 11.42
C LEU A 416 4.26 -16.17 11.86
N ALA A 417 4.12 -17.11 10.92
CA ALA A 417 3.89 -18.51 11.23
C ALA A 417 5.10 -19.14 11.95
N GLU A 418 6.32 -18.83 11.50
CA GLU A 418 7.56 -19.34 12.12
C GLU A 418 7.74 -18.78 13.54
N ALA A 419 7.48 -17.49 13.76
CA ALA A 419 7.50 -16.86 15.09
C ALA A 419 6.40 -17.39 16.03
N ARG A 420 5.47 -18.20 15.52
CA ARG A 420 4.38 -18.84 16.25
C ARG A 420 4.42 -20.37 16.10
N GLY A 421 5.60 -20.94 15.82
CA GLY A 421 5.87 -22.38 15.89
C GLY A 421 5.37 -23.22 14.70
N GLY A 422 4.77 -22.62 13.68
CA GLY A 422 4.34 -23.30 12.46
C GLY A 422 5.12 -22.87 11.21
N ARG A 423 4.45 -22.85 10.06
CA ARG A 423 5.02 -22.44 8.76
C ARG A 423 3.97 -21.88 7.81
N LEU A 424 4.43 -21.13 6.81
CA LEU A 424 3.66 -20.85 5.61
C LEU A 424 3.52 -22.11 4.75
N VAL A 425 2.30 -22.35 4.28
CA VAL A 425 1.91 -23.38 3.32
C VAL A 425 1.20 -22.67 2.17
N GLN A 426 1.91 -22.54 1.05
CA GLN A 426 1.40 -21.88 -0.15
C GLN A 426 1.34 -22.85 -1.33
N TRP A 427 0.36 -22.68 -2.21
CA TRP A 427 0.25 -23.46 -3.44
C TRP A 427 -0.37 -22.65 -4.57
N GLN A 428 -0.17 -23.13 -5.80
CA GLN A 428 -0.88 -22.68 -6.99
C GLN A 428 -1.22 -23.90 -7.83
N GLY A 429 -2.47 -23.97 -8.31
CA GLY A 429 -2.95 -25.08 -9.12
C GLY A 429 -2.97 -26.43 -8.38
N ARG A 430 -3.31 -27.49 -9.12
CA ARG A 430 -3.47 -28.84 -8.56
C ARG A 430 -2.17 -29.51 -8.14
N ASP A 431 -1.09 -29.27 -8.87
CA ASP A 431 0.20 -29.91 -8.61
C ASP A 431 0.86 -29.38 -7.32
N GLY A 432 0.64 -28.09 -6.99
CA GLY A 432 1.11 -27.50 -5.75
C GLY A 432 0.38 -27.99 -4.50
N LEU A 433 -0.85 -28.50 -4.65
CA LEU A 433 -1.71 -28.87 -3.52
C LEU A 433 -1.20 -30.09 -2.75
N GLU A 434 -0.60 -31.08 -3.44
CA GLU A 434 0.00 -32.25 -2.79
C GLU A 434 1.24 -31.85 -1.97
N ALA A 435 2.06 -30.95 -2.50
CA ALA A 435 3.21 -30.40 -1.76
C ALA A 435 2.76 -29.60 -0.54
N ALA A 436 1.71 -28.78 -0.68
CA ALA A 436 1.11 -28.06 0.44
C ALA A 436 0.56 -29.00 1.52
N ALA A 437 -0.15 -30.06 1.15
CA ALA A 437 -0.62 -31.07 2.08
C ALA A 437 0.52 -31.78 2.81
N ALA A 438 1.60 -32.14 2.09
CA ALA A 438 2.79 -32.73 2.71
C ALA A 438 3.49 -31.77 3.69
N ALA A 439 3.57 -30.48 3.35
CA ALA A 439 4.13 -29.45 4.23
C ALA A 439 3.26 -29.21 5.48
N LEU A 440 1.93 -29.25 5.32
CA LEU A 440 0.97 -29.01 6.40
C LEU A 440 0.82 -30.22 7.33
N LEU A 441 0.89 -31.45 6.82
CA LEU A 441 0.59 -32.68 7.56
C LEU A 441 1.82 -33.52 7.91
N GLY A 442 3.01 -33.09 7.51
CA GLY A 442 4.27 -33.77 7.78
C GLY A 442 5.10 -33.12 8.88
N ASP A 443 5.81 -33.93 9.66
CA ASP A 443 6.94 -33.50 10.50
C ASP A 443 8.18 -33.31 9.61
N GLY A 444 8.18 -32.19 8.87
CA GLY A 444 9.28 -31.79 7.99
C GLY A 444 10.58 -31.50 8.75
N ALA A 445 11.70 -31.48 8.02
CA ALA A 445 12.98 -31.12 8.60
C ALA A 445 13.02 -29.62 8.95
N ARG A 446 13.58 -29.27 10.11
CA ARG A 446 13.63 -27.88 10.60
C ARG A 446 14.88 -27.59 11.42
N ILE A 447 15.29 -26.34 11.41
CA ILE A 447 16.31 -25.80 12.32
C ILE A 447 15.67 -25.62 13.71
N LEU A 448 16.40 -26.00 14.76
CA LEU A 448 15.99 -25.87 16.16
C LEU A 448 16.76 -24.77 16.89
N ALA A 449 18.01 -24.54 16.52
CA ALA A 449 18.83 -23.45 17.02
C ALA A 449 20.05 -23.20 16.12
N LEU A 450 20.55 -21.97 16.19
CA LEU A 450 21.80 -21.53 15.60
C LEU A 450 22.70 -21.01 16.72
N GLU A 451 23.96 -21.43 16.72
CA GLU A 451 24.96 -20.98 17.69
C GLU A 451 26.24 -20.60 16.93
N GLY A 452 26.89 -19.52 17.36
CA GLY A 452 28.09 -18.98 16.74
C GLY A 452 29.26 -18.92 17.71
N ASP A 453 30.46 -19.14 17.20
CA ASP A 453 31.74 -18.86 17.86
C ASP A 453 32.54 -17.96 16.90
N GLY A 454 32.98 -16.77 17.34
CA GLY A 454 33.55 -15.75 16.45
C GLY A 454 32.57 -15.13 15.43
N ILE A 455 31.26 -15.39 15.56
CA ILE A 455 30.18 -14.88 14.70
C ILE A 455 28.90 -14.67 15.51
N GLU A 456 28.22 -13.56 15.26
CA GLU A 456 26.96 -13.18 15.89
C GLU A 456 25.89 -12.79 14.86
N ASP A 457 24.71 -12.40 15.34
CA ASP A 457 23.55 -12.03 14.51
C ASP A 457 23.18 -13.12 13.48
N LEU A 458 23.24 -14.39 13.88
CA LEU A 458 22.96 -15.52 12.99
C LEU A 458 21.50 -15.54 12.55
N GLN A 459 21.30 -15.56 11.23
CA GLN A 459 19.98 -15.60 10.61
C GLN A 459 19.92 -16.70 9.54
N PRO A 460 18.99 -17.66 9.63
CA PRO A 460 18.76 -18.61 8.57
C PRO A 460 17.91 -17.98 7.45
N GLN A 461 18.06 -18.48 6.23
CA GLN A 461 17.16 -18.14 5.12
C GLN A 461 15.70 -18.54 5.42
N ALA A 462 15.52 -19.70 6.08
CA ALA A 462 14.23 -20.22 6.54
C ALA A 462 14.46 -21.19 7.71
N TRP A 463 13.49 -21.31 8.61
CA TRP A 463 13.58 -22.27 9.72
C TRP A 463 13.19 -23.68 9.29
N TRP A 464 12.41 -23.81 8.22
CA TRP A 464 12.05 -25.08 7.60
C TRP A 464 13.01 -25.42 6.45
N ILE A 465 13.46 -26.67 6.41
CA ILE A 465 14.49 -27.14 5.48
C ILE A 465 13.82 -27.79 4.28
N ASP A 466 13.38 -26.95 3.35
CA ASP A 466 12.89 -27.39 2.06
C ASP A 466 14.05 -27.55 1.06
N GLY A 467 14.00 -28.54 0.17
CA GLY A 467 15.03 -28.73 -0.89
C GLY A 467 16.40 -29.24 -0.41
N GLY A 468 16.57 -29.56 0.88
CA GLY A 468 17.77 -30.24 1.40
C GLY A 468 19.01 -29.34 1.51
N ILE A 469 18.80 -28.06 1.81
CA ILE A 469 19.86 -27.10 2.09
C ILE A 469 19.48 -26.26 3.31
N VAL A 470 20.43 -26.06 4.22
CA VAL A 470 20.35 -25.03 5.25
C VAL A 470 21.29 -23.91 4.86
N ARG A 471 20.78 -22.68 4.86
CA ARG A 471 21.56 -21.48 4.58
C ARG A 471 21.49 -20.54 5.77
N VAL A 472 22.66 -20.13 6.28
CA VAL A 472 22.78 -19.26 7.46
C VAL A 472 23.77 -18.17 7.16
N ALA A 473 23.43 -16.93 7.47
CA ALA A 473 24.36 -15.81 7.44
C ALA A 473 24.52 -15.19 8.82
N GLY A 474 25.62 -14.47 9.05
CA GLY A 474 25.87 -13.74 10.29
C GLY A 474 27.05 -12.79 10.17
N ARG A 475 27.22 -11.94 11.19
CA ARG A 475 28.31 -10.96 11.25
C ARG A 475 29.48 -11.54 12.05
N MET A 476 30.65 -11.64 11.41
CA MET A 476 31.87 -12.13 12.04
C MET A 476 32.42 -11.10 13.03
N THR A 477 32.74 -11.56 14.24
CA THR A 477 33.38 -10.75 15.29
C THR A 477 34.86 -11.05 15.41
N GLU A 478 35.28 -12.22 14.94
CA GLU A 478 36.68 -12.67 14.91
C GLU A 478 37.15 -12.96 13.47
N ARG A 479 38.44 -13.25 13.34
CA ARG A 479 39.07 -13.52 12.03
C ARG A 479 38.56 -14.82 11.41
N ASP A 480 38.34 -15.82 12.24
CA ASP A 480 37.81 -17.15 11.93
C ASP A 480 36.56 -17.36 12.80
N ALA A 481 35.59 -18.14 12.31
CA ALA A 481 34.35 -18.40 13.03
C ALA A 481 33.85 -19.84 12.86
N THR A 482 32.96 -20.27 13.75
CA THR A 482 32.22 -21.53 13.63
C THR A 482 30.71 -21.27 13.72
N VAL A 483 29.95 -21.78 12.76
CA VAL A 483 28.48 -21.82 12.81
C VAL A 483 28.02 -23.23 13.17
N ARG A 484 27.24 -23.37 14.23
CA ARG A 484 26.61 -24.63 14.63
C ARG A 484 25.10 -24.57 14.36
N VAL A 485 24.62 -25.47 13.51
CA VAL A 485 23.21 -25.63 13.16
C VAL A 485 22.67 -26.87 13.86
N ARG A 486 21.81 -26.68 14.86
CA ARG A 486 21.06 -27.78 15.48
C ARG A 486 19.74 -27.93 14.73
N LEU A 487 19.50 -29.10 14.15
CA LEU A 487 18.32 -29.35 13.30
C LEU A 487 17.66 -30.69 13.64
N ARG A 488 16.39 -30.82 13.25
CA ARG A 488 15.60 -32.05 13.34
C ARG A 488 15.23 -32.54 11.95
N SER A 489 15.43 -33.83 11.67
CA SER A 489 14.99 -34.52 10.45
C SER A 489 14.62 -35.95 10.80
N GLY A 490 13.53 -36.50 10.25
CA GLY A 490 13.15 -37.90 10.46
C GLY A 490 12.85 -38.30 11.92
N GLY A 491 12.65 -37.32 12.81
CA GLY A 491 12.49 -37.50 14.27
C GLY A 491 13.80 -37.44 15.06
N GLU A 492 14.96 -37.38 14.40
CA GLU A 492 16.27 -37.28 15.04
C GLU A 492 16.75 -35.84 15.10
N THR A 493 17.48 -35.49 16.16
CA THR A 493 18.15 -34.18 16.29
C THR A 493 19.65 -34.36 16.11
N ARG A 494 20.23 -33.53 15.23
CA ARG A 494 21.68 -33.50 14.96
C ARG A 494 22.19 -32.07 14.95
N THR A 495 23.47 -31.91 15.27
CA THR A 495 24.17 -30.63 15.19
C THR A 495 25.25 -30.72 14.13
N ILE A 496 25.25 -29.77 13.19
CA ILE A 496 26.27 -29.65 12.14
C ILE A 496 27.09 -28.41 12.47
N ALA A 497 28.41 -28.56 12.60
CA ALA A 497 29.34 -27.45 12.79
C ALA A 497 30.08 -27.17 11.48
N VAL A 498 30.09 -25.91 11.05
CA VAL A 498 30.77 -25.46 9.84
C VAL A 498 31.77 -24.38 10.20
N GLN A 499 33.01 -24.56 9.76
CA GLN A 499 34.07 -23.59 9.93
C GLN A 499 33.98 -22.52 8.84
N VAL A 500 34.15 -21.27 9.24
CA VAL A 500 34.26 -20.10 8.37
C VAL A 500 35.67 -19.53 8.56
N PRO A 501 36.65 -20.01 7.78
CA PRO A 501 38.02 -19.53 7.92
C PRO A 501 38.18 -18.12 7.35
N ALA A 502 39.23 -17.44 7.79
CA ALA A 502 39.57 -16.09 7.36
C ALA A 502 39.81 -15.94 5.85
N ASP A 503 40.15 -17.01 5.15
CA ASP A 503 40.43 -17.06 3.71
C ASP A 503 39.29 -17.73 2.91
N ALA A 504 38.11 -17.89 3.53
CA ALA A 504 36.91 -18.32 2.83
C ALA A 504 36.67 -17.47 1.56
N PRO A 505 36.14 -18.05 0.47
CA PRO A 505 35.85 -17.33 -0.77
C PRO A 505 35.06 -16.04 -0.54
N GLU A 506 35.45 -14.96 -1.20
CA GLU A 506 34.67 -13.72 -1.17
C GLU A 506 33.40 -13.83 -1.99
N SER A 507 32.29 -13.32 -1.45
CA SER A 507 31.02 -13.16 -2.16
C SER A 507 30.49 -11.75 -1.95
N GLU A 508 30.02 -11.11 -3.01
CA GLU A 508 29.44 -9.75 -2.93
C GLU A 508 28.01 -9.72 -2.35
N LEU A 509 27.46 -10.88 -1.95
CA LEU A 509 26.05 -11.03 -1.60
C LEU A 509 25.80 -11.41 -0.13
N ALA A 510 26.82 -11.84 0.62
CA ALA A 510 26.63 -12.35 1.99
C ALA A 510 25.98 -11.31 2.94
N ALA A 511 26.42 -10.05 2.87
CA ALA A 511 25.92 -8.96 3.71
C ALA A 511 24.49 -8.56 3.34
N THR A 512 24.20 -8.43 2.04
CA THR A 512 22.87 -8.07 1.52
C THR A 512 21.84 -9.18 1.81
N LEU A 513 22.22 -10.46 1.69
CA LEU A 513 21.37 -11.60 2.03
C LEU A 513 21.12 -11.72 3.53
N TRP A 514 22.14 -11.52 4.35
CA TRP A 514 21.96 -11.44 5.80
C TRP A 514 20.92 -10.37 6.16
N ALA A 515 21.09 -9.16 5.62
CA ALA A 515 20.19 -8.05 5.89
C ALA A 515 18.76 -8.33 5.41
N SER A 516 18.59 -8.94 4.22
CA SER A 516 17.26 -9.28 3.70
C SER A 516 16.56 -10.35 4.54
N TRP A 517 17.29 -11.35 5.06
CA TRP A 517 16.69 -12.36 5.96
C TRP A 517 16.40 -11.79 7.35
N GLN A 518 17.21 -10.86 7.84
CA GLN A 518 16.91 -10.16 9.09
C GLN A 518 15.65 -9.28 8.95
N VAL A 519 15.52 -8.55 7.83
CA VAL A 519 14.29 -7.83 7.49
C VAL A 519 13.11 -8.79 7.43
N ALA A 520 13.26 -9.94 6.75
CA ALA A 520 12.20 -10.95 6.67
C ALA A 520 11.78 -11.46 8.06
N ALA A 521 12.71 -11.69 8.98
CA ALA A 521 12.39 -12.10 10.36
C ALA A 521 11.62 -11.00 11.12
N ASP A 522 12.01 -9.73 10.93
CA ASP A 522 11.34 -8.59 11.55
C ASP A 522 9.91 -8.36 11.03
N MET A 523 9.57 -8.90 9.84
CA MET A 523 8.20 -8.86 9.28
C MET A 523 7.17 -9.69 10.07
N ALA A 524 7.57 -10.44 11.10
CA ALA A 524 6.62 -11.03 12.05
C ALA A 524 5.89 -9.95 12.86
N GLU A 525 6.56 -8.82 13.14
CA GLU A 525 6.03 -7.69 13.93
C GLU A 525 6.50 -6.35 13.31
N PRO A 526 6.11 -6.05 12.06
CA PRO A 526 6.69 -4.95 11.27
C PRO A 526 6.50 -3.58 11.91
N GLU A 527 5.37 -3.36 12.60
CA GLU A 527 5.08 -2.09 13.27
C GLU A 527 5.98 -1.85 14.49
N LEU A 528 6.28 -2.90 15.25
CA LEU A 528 7.21 -2.84 16.38
C LEU A 528 8.67 -2.76 15.91
N ARG A 529 8.98 -3.35 14.75
CA ARG A 529 10.33 -3.44 14.18
C ARG A 529 10.63 -2.40 13.09
N ARG A 530 9.72 -1.45 12.86
CA ARG A 530 9.78 -0.46 11.77
C ARG A 530 11.12 0.26 11.66
N ALA A 531 11.64 0.75 12.79
CA ALA A 531 12.91 1.47 12.82
C ALA A 531 14.11 0.56 12.50
N ALA A 532 14.06 -0.72 12.87
CA ALA A 532 15.10 -1.70 12.53
C ALA A 532 15.06 -2.03 11.03
N ILE A 533 13.86 -2.30 10.49
CA ILE A 533 13.64 -2.55 9.05
C ILE A 533 14.14 -1.38 8.21
N ALA A 534 13.76 -0.14 8.57
CA ALA A 534 14.20 1.05 7.84
C ALA A 534 15.71 1.26 7.92
N ARG A 535 16.34 1.00 9.08
CA ARG A 535 17.80 1.11 9.25
C ARG A 535 18.56 0.09 8.41
N LEU A 536 18.09 -1.15 8.37
CA LEU A 536 18.67 -2.19 7.52
C LEU A 536 18.49 -1.85 6.04
N GLY A 537 17.30 -1.41 5.64
CA GLY A 537 17.02 -0.93 4.28
C GLY A 537 17.97 0.18 3.84
N GLN A 538 18.16 1.18 4.70
CA GLN A 538 19.07 2.30 4.46
C GLN A 538 20.55 1.90 4.42
N ARG A 539 20.99 1.05 5.34
CA ARG A 539 22.40 0.64 5.41
C ARG A 539 22.80 -0.22 4.22
N PHE A 540 21.94 -1.15 3.83
CA PHE A 540 22.25 -2.16 2.79
C PHE A 540 21.70 -1.84 1.40
N GLY A 541 20.99 -0.71 1.23
CA GLY A 541 20.39 -0.33 -0.04
C GLY A 541 19.24 -1.25 -0.47
N LEU A 542 18.48 -1.78 0.49
CA LEU A 542 17.36 -2.68 0.24
C LEU A 542 16.05 -1.91 0.09
N VAL A 543 15.23 -2.31 -0.90
CA VAL A 543 13.83 -1.92 -0.95
C VAL A 543 13.05 -2.80 0.04
N THR A 544 12.41 -2.18 1.03
CA THR A 544 11.65 -2.86 2.09
C THR A 544 10.31 -2.13 2.29
N PRO A 545 9.38 -2.62 3.13
CA PRO A 545 8.19 -1.85 3.49
C PRO A 545 8.51 -0.50 4.15
N GLY A 546 9.70 -0.34 4.73
CA GLY A 546 10.16 0.91 5.36
C GLY A 546 11.08 1.78 4.49
N THR A 547 11.56 1.30 3.34
CA THR A 547 12.61 1.97 2.55
C THR A 547 12.38 1.82 1.06
N SER A 548 12.53 2.92 0.32
CA SER A 548 12.51 2.96 -1.14
C SER A 548 13.86 3.43 -1.68
N LEU A 549 14.16 3.15 -2.95
CA LEU A 549 15.34 3.72 -3.61
C LEU A 549 14.93 4.89 -4.51
N LEU A 550 15.56 6.05 -4.31
CA LEU A 550 15.23 7.31 -4.98
C LEU A 550 16.43 7.86 -5.75
N VAL A 551 16.20 8.28 -6.98
CA VAL A 551 17.14 9.06 -7.80
C VAL A 551 16.56 10.47 -7.97
N LEU A 552 17.37 11.50 -7.72
CA LEU A 552 17.04 12.89 -8.00
C LEU A 552 18.05 13.46 -8.98
N GLU A 553 17.67 14.46 -9.75
CA GLU A 553 18.52 15.06 -10.77
C GLU A 553 19.58 16.05 -10.23
N SER A 554 19.24 16.90 -9.28
CA SER A 554 20.13 17.99 -8.86
C SER A 554 20.71 17.77 -7.45
N ALA A 555 21.96 18.17 -7.23
CA ALA A 555 22.56 18.19 -5.89
C ALA A 555 21.77 19.09 -4.91
N ALA A 556 21.14 20.16 -5.42
CA ALA A 556 20.29 21.04 -4.63
C ALA A 556 19.06 20.32 -4.09
N ASP A 557 18.48 19.36 -4.81
CA ASP A 557 17.32 18.60 -4.33
C ASP A 557 17.71 17.66 -3.18
N TYR A 558 18.88 17.01 -3.26
CA TYR A 558 19.40 16.21 -2.14
C TYR A 558 19.56 17.04 -0.86
N VAL A 559 19.98 18.30 -0.99
CA VAL A 559 20.06 19.24 0.14
C VAL A 559 18.68 19.69 0.60
N ARG A 560 17.82 20.13 -0.33
CA ARG A 560 16.47 20.65 -0.04
C ARG A 560 15.62 19.67 0.75
N TYR A 561 15.71 18.38 0.42
CA TYR A 561 14.88 17.34 1.03
C TYR A 561 15.59 16.52 2.11
N ASP A 562 16.83 16.91 2.46
CA ASP A 562 17.69 16.20 3.41
C ASP A 562 17.89 14.70 3.07
N ILE A 563 18.17 14.43 1.79
CA ILE A 563 18.40 13.07 1.30
C ILE A 563 19.90 12.80 1.20
N PRO A 564 20.37 11.59 1.59
CA PRO A 564 21.76 11.17 1.36
C PRO A 564 22.15 11.29 -0.12
N ALA A 565 23.33 11.84 -0.40
CA ALA A 565 23.79 11.99 -1.79
C ALA A 565 24.36 10.67 -2.35
N PRO A 566 24.09 10.33 -3.63
CA PRO A 566 24.80 9.25 -4.30
C PRO A 566 26.27 9.60 -4.42
N ALA A 567 27.12 8.58 -4.61
CA ALA A 567 28.57 8.73 -4.61
C ALA A 567 29.08 9.86 -5.52
N ALA A 568 28.44 10.04 -6.69
CA ALA A 568 28.77 11.05 -7.68
C ALA A 568 28.48 12.51 -7.26
N LEU A 569 27.58 12.75 -6.29
CA LEU A 569 27.17 14.10 -5.86
C LEU A 569 27.54 14.44 -4.41
N ARG A 570 28.27 13.55 -3.71
CA ARG A 570 28.57 13.72 -2.28
C ARG A 570 29.25 15.05 -1.97
N ASP A 571 30.24 15.44 -2.76
CA ASP A 571 31.01 16.67 -2.51
C ASP A 571 30.18 17.93 -2.76
N ASP A 572 29.41 17.98 -3.85
CA ASP A 572 28.52 19.10 -4.18
C ASP A 572 27.43 19.30 -3.11
N VAL A 573 26.79 18.21 -2.69
CA VAL A 573 25.78 18.22 -1.62
C VAL A 573 26.39 18.67 -0.30
N ALA A 574 27.59 18.19 0.04
CA ALA A 574 28.28 18.62 1.25
C ALA A 574 28.62 20.12 1.23
N ALA A 575 29.00 20.67 0.08
CA ALA A 575 29.25 22.11 -0.08
C ALA A 575 27.97 22.93 0.12
N LEU A 576 26.88 22.53 -0.55
CA LEU A 576 25.57 23.19 -0.44
C LEU A 576 24.98 23.14 0.99
N ARG A 577 25.13 22.02 1.70
CA ARG A 577 24.69 21.91 3.11
C ARG A 577 25.39 22.89 4.05
N ARG A 578 26.69 23.16 3.83
CA ARG A 578 27.44 24.14 4.65
C ARG A 578 26.89 25.55 4.50
N VAL A 579 26.48 25.92 3.28
CA VAL A 579 25.84 27.22 3.00
C VAL A 579 24.48 27.29 3.70
N GLN A 580 23.63 26.28 3.52
CA GLN A 580 22.27 26.25 4.07
C GLN A 580 22.23 26.22 5.61
N ALA A 581 23.14 25.49 6.26
CA ALA A 581 23.22 25.42 7.73
C ALA A 581 23.53 26.80 8.37
N SER A 582 24.23 27.67 7.65
CA SER A 582 24.52 29.04 8.10
C SER A 582 23.32 29.99 7.99
N GLU A 583 22.37 29.71 7.09
CA GLU A 583 21.15 30.49 6.88
C GLU A 583 19.99 30.02 7.77
N GLN A 584 19.85 28.71 8.02
CA GLN A 584 18.73 28.13 8.77
C GLN A 584 18.80 28.33 10.29
N ALA A 585 19.98 28.57 10.86
CA ALA A 585 20.12 28.80 12.31
C ALA A 585 19.48 30.12 12.79
N GLN A 586 19.16 31.05 11.88
CA GLN A 586 18.48 32.32 12.20
C GLN A 586 16.94 32.30 12.02
N SER A 587 16.37 31.34 11.27
CA SER A 587 14.97 31.45 10.79
C SER A 587 13.89 30.82 11.68
N ARG A 588 14.26 30.03 12.72
CA ARG A 588 13.26 29.38 13.61
C ARG A 588 12.66 30.35 14.64
N SER A 589 13.46 31.24 15.22
CA SER A 589 12.97 32.27 16.16
C SER A 589 12.10 33.29 15.43
N GLN A 590 12.54 33.73 14.24
CA GLN A 590 11.82 34.70 13.41
C GLN A 590 10.43 34.21 13.04
N ARG A 591 10.27 32.93 12.67
CA ARG A 591 8.96 32.35 12.34
C ARG A 591 8.01 32.29 13.54
N LEU A 592 8.47 31.86 14.71
CA LEU A 592 7.62 31.87 15.91
C LEU A 592 7.17 33.29 16.27
N ASP A 593 8.05 34.28 16.04
CA ASP A 593 7.71 35.69 16.21
C ASP A 593 6.67 36.16 15.16
N GLU A 594 6.78 35.74 13.90
CA GLU A 594 5.79 36.01 12.84
C GLU A 594 4.42 35.36 13.14
N VAL A 595 4.41 34.09 13.58
CA VAL A 595 3.19 33.38 13.98
C VAL A 595 2.57 34.07 15.20
N ALA A 596 3.37 34.44 16.20
CA ALA A 596 2.90 35.16 17.38
C ALA A 596 2.34 36.55 17.04
N ALA A 597 2.93 37.27 16.08
CA ALA A 597 2.41 38.55 15.61
C ALA A 597 1.04 38.37 14.94
N ARG A 598 0.90 37.42 14.00
CA ARG A 598 -0.38 37.11 13.36
C ARG A 598 -1.44 36.65 14.38
N PHE A 599 -1.04 35.85 15.36
CA PHE A 599 -1.94 35.43 16.45
C PHE A 599 -2.37 36.60 17.34
N ALA A 600 -1.47 37.56 17.60
CA ALA A 600 -1.80 38.80 18.33
C ALA A 600 -2.79 39.67 17.55
N ASP A 601 -2.65 39.78 16.22
CA ASP A 601 -3.61 40.47 15.36
C ASP A 601 -4.98 39.80 15.39
N ARG A 602 -5.02 38.46 15.34
CA ARG A 602 -6.25 37.68 15.50
C ARG A 602 -6.91 37.93 16.86
N LEU A 603 -6.11 38.00 17.93
CA LEU A 603 -6.61 38.34 19.26
C LEU A 603 -7.12 39.79 19.35
N ALA A 604 -6.48 40.73 18.65
CA ALA A 604 -6.93 42.11 18.58
C ALA A 604 -8.27 42.24 17.84
N TRP A 605 -8.44 41.52 16.72
CA TRP A 605 -9.72 41.37 16.04
C TRP A 605 -10.78 40.80 16.99
N TRP A 606 -10.49 39.73 17.72
CA TRP A 606 -11.45 39.10 18.63
C TRP A 606 -11.86 40.04 19.80
N LYS A 607 -10.94 40.89 20.27
CA LYS A 607 -11.25 41.89 21.31
C LYS A 607 -12.10 43.06 20.81
N ARG A 608 -12.18 43.29 19.49
CA ARG A 608 -12.91 44.41 18.91
C ARG A 608 -14.42 44.16 18.94
N ASP A 609 -15.17 45.23 19.19
CA ASP A 609 -16.62 45.25 19.02
C ASP A 609 -16.98 45.71 17.61
N PHE A 610 -17.80 44.93 16.93
CA PHE A 610 -18.21 45.19 15.54
C PHE A 610 -19.67 45.63 15.47
N PRO A 611 -20.01 46.60 14.60
CA PRO A 611 -21.40 47.01 14.37
C PRO A 611 -22.27 45.85 13.86
N LYS A 612 -23.56 45.83 14.19
CA LYS A 612 -24.50 44.78 13.71
C LYS A 612 -25.54 45.26 12.70
N GLY A 613 -25.47 46.55 12.33
CA GLY A 613 -26.29 47.14 11.27
C GLY A 613 -25.84 46.75 9.87
N ALA A 614 -26.53 47.26 8.86
CA ALA A 614 -26.13 47.05 7.46
C ALA A 614 -24.85 47.86 7.14
N PRO A 615 -23.95 47.33 6.29
CA PRO A 615 -22.79 48.08 5.84
C PRO A 615 -23.21 49.36 5.10
N PRO A 616 -22.46 50.47 5.24
CA PRO A 616 -22.73 51.68 4.47
C PRO A 616 -22.62 51.39 2.97
N LYS A 617 -23.62 51.80 2.19
CA LYS A 617 -23.59 51.64 0.73
C LYS A 617 -22.36 52.38 0.17
N PRO A 618 -21.56 51.77 -0.73
CA PRO A 618 -20.48 52.49 -1.38
C PRO A 618 -21.06 53.70 -2.10
N ALA A 619 -20.49 54.89 -1.83
CA ALA A 619 -20.89 56.10 -2.52
C ALA A 619 -20.71 55.87 -4.02
N SER A 620 -21.80 55.97 -4.79
CA SER A 620 -21.75 55.88 -6.24
C SER A 620 -20.67 56.82 -6.76
N GLU A 621 -19.73 56.31 -7.55
CA GLU A 621 -18.71 57.12 -8.21
C GLU A 621 -19.38 58.30 -8.93
N ALA A 622 -19.27 59.47 -8.34
CA ALA A 622 -19.67 60.71 -8.98
C ALA A 622 -18.71 60.90 -10.16
N LYS A 623 -19.25 60.79 -11.37
CA LYS A 623 -18.60 61.27 -12.60
C LYS A 623 -18.18 62.72 -12.40
N VAL A 624 -16.90 62.96 -12.13
CA VAL A 624 -16.29 64.27 -12.26
C VAL A 624 -15.61 64.32 -13.62
N ALA A 625 -16.27 64.99 -14.56
CA ALA A 625 -15.65 65.42 -15.81
C ALA A 625 -14.85 66.71 -15.52
N GLY A 626 -13.55 66.73 -15.86
CA GLY A 626 -12.81 67.97 -16.02
C GLY A 626 -11.31 67.97 -15.69
N ALA A 627 -10.50 67.97 -16.76
CA ALA A 627 -9.16 68.57 -16.92
C ALA A 627 -7.91 67.98 -16.20
N MET A 628 -6.95 67.56 -17.04
CA MET A 628 -5.61 67.09 -16.73
C MET A 628 -4.68 68.16 -16.13
N VAL A 629 -3.80 67.78 -15.17
CA VAL A 629 -2.32 67.97 -15.21
C VAL A 629 -1.62 66.94 -14.30
N GLY A 630 -0.78 66.07 -14.90
CA GLY A 630 0.54 65.59 -14.42
C GLY A 630 0.69 64.72 -13.16
N GLY A 631 1.06 63.43 -13.34
CA GLY A 631 1.83 62.68 -12.34
C GLY A 631 1.75 61.14 -12.38
N ALA A 632 2.82 60.49 -12.86
CA ALA A 632 3.22 59.06 -12.77
C ALA A 632 2.43 57.98 -13.57
N PRO A 633 3.13 57.04 -14.27
CA PRO A 633 2.48 55.93 -14.96
C PRO A 633 2.05 54.81 -13.99
N PRO A 634 0.95 54.09 -14.26
CA PRO A 634 0.54 52.92 -13.49
C PRO A 634 1.50 51.73 -13.71
N PRO A 635 1.62 50.81 -12.74
CA PRO A 635 2.36 49.56 -12.93
C PRO A 635 1.71 48.70 -14.03
N PRO A 636 2.47 47.87 -14.77
CA PRO A 636 1.92 47.06 -15.84
C PRO A 636 0.92 46.03 -15.28
N PRO A 637 -0.14 45.68 -16.03
CA PRO A 637 -1.02 44.59 -15.67
C PRO A 637 -0.25 43.27 -15.66
N ALA A 638 -0.46 42.46 -14.62
CA ALA A 638 -0.05 41.06 -14.63
C ALA A 638 -0.74 40.33 -15.80
N PRO A 639 -0.06 39.41 -16.51
CA PRO A 639 -0.60 38.78 -17.70
C PRO A 639 -1.79 37.89 -17.33
N ALA A 640 -2.99 38.31 -17.71
CA ALA A 640 -4.14 37.43 -17.86
C ALA A 640 -3.82 36.45 -19.01
N MET A 641 -3.55 35.19 -18.69
CA MET A 641 -3.56 34.14 -19.70
C MET A 641 -5.00 33.92 -20.15
N ALA A 642 -5.25 34.23 -21.42
CA ALA A 642 -6.52 33.93 -22.07
C ALA A 642 -6.75 32.40 -22.06
N PRO A 643 -7.99 31.93 -21.83
CA PRO A 643 -8.31 30.52 -22.03
C PRO A 643 -8.10 30.15 -23.50
N PRO A 644 -7.50 28.99 -23.83
CA PRO A 644 -7.52 28.49 -25.19
C PRO A 644 -8.97 28.26 -25.60
N GLN A 645 -9.32 28.71 -26.81
CA GLN A 645 -10.61 28.44 -27.42
C GLN A 645 -10.82 26.93 -27.51
N ALA A 646 -11.94 26.47 -26.93
CA ALA A 646 -12.37 25.09 -27.02
C ALA A 646 -12.76 24.77 -28.48
N GLU A 647 -11.93 23.98 -29.16
CA GLU A 647 -12.39 23.18 -30.29
C GLU A 647 -13.07 21.91 -29.72
N GLU A 648 -14.32 21.71 -30.13
CA GLU A 648 -15.14 20.54 -29.79
C GLU A 648 -14.41 19.24 -30.12
N LEU A 649 -13.96 18.52 -29.08
CA LEU A 649 -13.50 17.14 -29.18
C LEU A 649 -14.67 16.21 -28.85
N ASN A 650 -15.29 15.71 -29.92
CA ASN A 650 -16.22 14.60 -29.90
C ASN A 650 -15.68 13.42 -29.08
N SER A 651 -16.44 13.02 -28.07
CA SER A 651 -16.27 11.78 -27.32
C SER A 651 -16.49 10.57 -28.25
N ILE A 652 -15.41 9.94 -28.69
CA ILE A 652 -15.47 8.64 -29.37
C ILE A 652 -15.41 7.55 -28.29
N VAL A 653 -16.58 7.05 -27.92
CA VAL A 653 -16.76 5.76 -27.25
C VAL A 653 -16.60 4.68 -28.31
N ALA A 654 -15.61 3.80 -28.14
CA ALA A 654 -15.47 2.60 -28.97
C ALA A 654 -16.26 1.45 -28.36
N GLY A 655 -17.25 0.94 -29.10
CA GLY A 655 -17.92 -0.33 -28.77
C GLY A 655 -19.30 -0.54 -29.38
N GLU A 656 -19.46 -0.47 -30.70
CA GLU A 656 -20.62 -1.09 -31.39
C GLU A 656 -20.42 -2.61 -31.51
N PRO A 657 -21.51 -3.39 -31.39
CA PRO A 657 -21.77 -4.49 -32.30
C PRO A 657 -22.99 -4.21 -33.18
N ALA A 658 -22.86 -4.54 -34.46
CA ALA A 658 -23.81 -4.29 -35.52
C ALA A 658 -25.01 -5.27 -35.53
N ARG A 659 -26.23 -4.76 -35.72
CA ARG A 659 -27.08 -4.93 -36.94
C ARG A 659 -28.59 -4.75 -36.65
N ARG A 660 -29.14 -3.77 -37.37
CA ARG A 660 -30.55 -3.45 -37.73
C ARG A 660 -31.61 -4.56 -37.62
N ALA A 661 -32.79 -4.14 -37.13
CA ALA A 661 -34.07 -4.26 -37.84
C ALA A 661 -34.98 -3.06 -37.51
N GLU A 662 -35.65 -2.54 -38.54
CA GLU A 662 -36.52 -1.34 -38.58
C GLU A 662 -37.95 -1.62 -38.08
N ALA A 663 -38.59 -0.59 -37.49
CA ALA A 663 -40.01 -0.17 -37.67
C ALA A 663 -40.33 0.89 -36.57
N ALA A 664 -40.42 2.19 -36.87
CA ALA A 664 -41.51 2.93 -37.50
C ALA A 664 -42.69 3.27 -36.55
N ALA A 665 -43.00 4.59 -36.57
CA ALA A 665 -44.29 5.26 -36.31
C ALA A 665 -44.59 5.87 -34.93
N ASP A 666 -44.70 7.21 -34.96
CA ASP A 666 -45.73 8.09 -34.38
C ASP A 666 -46.25 7.86 -32.96
N ALA A 667 -46.13 8.88 -32.10
CA ALA A 667 -47.24 9.83 -31.90
C ALA A 667 -46.89 10.88 -30.83
N SER A 668 -47.36 12.09 -31.08
CA SER A 668 -47.36 13.27 -30.23
C SER A 668 -48.23 13.15 -28.98
N ALA A 669 -47.86 13.95 -27.96
CA ALA A 669 -48.71 14.59 -26.95
C ALA A 669 -49.55 13.69 -26.02
N ASP A 670 -49.26 13.77 -24.72
CA ASP A 670 -50.22 14.43 -23.82
C ASP A 670 -49.60 14.76 -22.47
N ALA A 671 -49.82 16.01 -22.06
CA ALA A 671 -49.67 16.45 -20.69
C ALA A 671 -50.85 15.92 -19.88
N ALA A 672 -50.58 15.08 -18.87
CA ALA A 672 -51.56 14.75 -17.85
C ALA A 672 -50.88 14.80 -16.48
N ALA A 673 -51.42 15.67 -15.65
CA ALA A 673 -51.02 15.93 -14.29
C ALA A 673 -51.51 14.84 -13.31
N ALA A 674 -50.84 14.87 -12.14
CA ALA A 674 -51.25 14.39 -10.81
C ALA A 674 -50.75 12.99 -10.38
N PRO A 675 -50.58 12.73 -9.05
CA PRO A 675 -50.76 13.63 -7.90
C PRO A 675 -49.51 13.83 -7.03
N ALA A 676 -49.55 14.88 -6.22
CA ALA A 676 -48.68 15.06 -5.07
C ALA A 676 -48.75 13.85 -4.13
N ALA A 677 -47.60 13.24 -3.87
CA ALA A 677 -47.40 12.38 -2.71
C ALA A 677 -46.65 13.20 -1.66
N ASP A 678 -47.42 13.73 -0.71
CA ASP A 678 -46.93 14.20 0.58
C ASP A 678 -46.17 13.08 1.27
N GLY A 679 -44.98 13.40 1.81
CA GLY A 679 -44.25 12.48 2.68
C GLY A 679 -42.73 12.45 2.50
N VAL A 680 -42.07 13.59 2.27
CA VAL A 680 -40.66 13.71 2.66
C VAL A 680 -40.64 14.40 4.02
N GLU A 681 -40.38 13.63 5.06
CA GLU A 681 -40.20 14.13 6.42
C GLU A 681 -39.02 15.11 6.41
N GLN A 682 -39.31 16.42 6.43
CA GLN A 682 -38.33 17.45 6.72
C GLN A 682 -37.68 17.09 8.05
N ALA A 683 -36.34 17.02 8.07
CA ALA A 683 -35.59 16.86 9.31
C ALA A 683 -36.09 17.88 10.34
N LYS A 684 -36.63 17.40 11.46
CA LYS A 684 -37.14 18.27 12.53
C LYS A 684 -36.01 19.19 12.99
N PRO A 685 -36.24 20.51 13.11
CA PRO A 685 -35.31 21.37 13.82
C PRO A 685 -35.18 20.85 15.25
N VAL A 686 -33.95 20.52 15.66
CA VAL A 686 -33.65 20.22 17.06
C VAL A 686 -33.79 21.53 17.84
N ASP A 687 -34.82 21.65 18.67
CA ASP A 687 -35.09 22.86 19.43
C ASP A 687 -34.16 22.95 20.64
N ASP A 688 -33.47 24.08 20.76
CA ASP A 688 -32.41 24.33 21.74
C ASP A 688 -32.99 25.03 22.97
N THR A 689 -33.25 24.30 24.04
CA THR A 689 -33.46 24.90 25.37
C THR A 689 -32.11 25.04 26.09
N ALA A 690 -31.33 26.06 25.72
CA ALA A 690 -30.53 26.93 26.60
C ALA A 690 -29.24 27.46 25.94
N GLY A 691 -29.32 28.66 25.36
CA GLY A 691 -28.19 29.55 25.10
C GLY A 691 -28.13 30.14 23.68
N ARG A 692 -28.70 31.34 23.48
CA ARG A 692 -28.74 32.11 22.21
C ARG A 692 -29.38 31.43 20.98
N GLY A 693 -29.98 30.24 21.11
CA GLY A 693 -30.94 29.69 20.13
C GLY A 693 -30.41 29.57 18.70
N VAL A 694 -29.15 29.14 18.52
CA VAL A 694 -28.56 28.95 17.18
C VAL A 694 -28.80 27.51 16.71
N SER A 695 -29.40 27.34 15.53
CA SER A 695 -29.59 26.03 14.89
C SER A 695 -28.80 25.93 13.58
N ILE A 696 -28.21 24.77 13.31
CA ILE A 696 -27.52 24.44 12.05
C ILE A 696 -28.49 23.66 11.15
N GLN A 697 -28.58 24.05 9.88
CA GLN A 697 -29.30 23.31 8.85
C GLN A 697 -28.32 22.94 7.73
N LEU A 698 -28.06 21.64 7.54
CA LEU A 698 -27.19 21.15 6.47
C LEU A 698 -28.03 20.79 5.24
N GLN A 699 -27.51 21.07 4.05
CA GLN A 699 -28.09 20.53 2.82
C GLN A 699 -27.84 19.03 2.77
N THR A 700 -28.90 18.27 2.50
CA THR A 700 -28.79 16.81 2.38
C THR A 700 -28.28 16.48 0.99
N TRP A 701 -27.01 16.13 0.87
CA TRP A 701 -26.48 15.58 -0.38
C TRP A 701 -27.04 14.18 -0.64
N ALA A 702 -27.48 13.94 -1.88
CA ALA A 702 -28.00 12.67 -2.34
C ALA A 702 -27.48 12.37 -3.76
N PRO A 703 -26.67 11.32 -3.96
CA PRO A 703 -26.23 10.89 -5.29
C PRO A 703 -27.41 10.46 -6.18
N ASP A 704 -27.34 10.80 -7.47
CA ASP A 704 -28.35 10.44 -8.47
C ASP A 704 -27.93 9.29 -9.42
N SER A 705 -26.84 8.60 -9.09
CA SER A 705 -26.40 7.43 -9.85
C SER A 705 -27.49 6.33 -9.85
N PRO A 706 -27.53 5.46 -10.88
CA PRO A 706 -28.49 4.36 -10.93
C PRO A 706 -28.46 3.46 -9.69
N TYR A 707 -27.27 3.10 -9.19
CA TYR A 707 -27.12 2.29 -7.98
C TYR A 707 -27.64 3.04 -6.73
N ALA A 708 -27.41 4.35 -6.63
CA ALA A 708 -27.87 5.14 -5.49
C ALA A 708 -29.38 5.27 -5.44
N ARG A 709 -30.05 5.38 -6.60
CA ARG A 709 -31.52 5.34 -6.68
C ARG A 709 -32.05 3.99 -6.22
N ARG A 710 -31.48 2.90 -6.73
CA ARG A 710 -31.85 1.53 -6.33
C ARG A 710 -31.70 1.31 -4.82
N LEU A 711 -30.61 1.79 -4.22
CA LEU A 711 -30.40 1.70 -2.78
C LEU A 711 -31.38 2.57 -1.98
N ARG A 712 -31.69 3.80 -2.43
CA ARG A 712 -32.65 4.68 -1.72
C ARG A 712 -34.08 4.14 -1.74
N GLU A 713 -34.47 3.47 -2.82
CA GLU A 713 -35.81 2.88 -2.97
C GLU A 713 -35.95 1.53 -2.24
N ALA A 714 -34.83 0.93 -1.82
CA ALA A 714 -34.82 -0.35 -1.13
C ALA A 714 -35.27 -0.25 0.33
N LYS A 715 -35.76 -1.37 0.86
CA LYS A 715 -36.04 -1.49 2.29
C LYS A 715 -34.73 -1.53 3.09
N PRO A 716 -34.72 -1.01 4.33
CA PRO A 716 -33.53 -0.97 5.16
C PRO A 716 -32.82 -2.32 5.28
N GLU A 717 -33.55 -3.42 5.41
CA GLU A 717 -33.03 -4.79 5.50
C GLU A 717 -32.29 -5.26 4.24
N ASP A 718 -32.74 -4.84 3.06
CA ASP A 718 -32.22 -5.28 1.76
C ASP A 718 -30.98 -4.48 1.32
N LEU A 719 -30.71 -3.33 1.95
CA LEU A 719 -29.63 -2.41 1.56
C LEU A 719 -28.27 -3.08 1.42
N TYR A 720 -27.86 -3.86 2.41
CA TYR A 720 -26.54 -4.50 2.40
C TYR A 720 -26.45 -5.57 1.31
N ALA A 721 -27.53 -6.31 1.04
CA ALA A 721 -27.56 -7.29 -0.04
C ALA A 721 -27.48 -6.62 -1.43
N ILE A 722 -28.19 -5.51 -1.62
CA ILE A 722 -28.13 -4.73 -2.86
C ILE A 722 -26.74 -4.10 -3.03
N TYR A 723 -26.14 -3.60 -1.96
CA TYR A 723 -24.75 -3.14 -1.98
C TYR A 723 -23.81 -4.24 -2.50
N LEU A 724 -23.89 -5.46 -1.95
CA LEU A 724 -23.04 -6.57 -2.38
C LEU A 724 -23.24 -6.95 -3.85
N ASP A 725 -24.47 -6.81 -4.37
CA ASP A 725 -24.81 -7.03 -5.79
C ASP A 725 -24.19 -5.97 -6.72
N GLU A 726 -24.19 -4.71 -6.31
CA GLU A 726 -23.61 -3.60 -7.09
C GLU A 726 -22.08 -3.50 -6.97
N ARG A 727 -21.52 -3.99 -5.86
CA ARG A 727 -20.14 -3.70 -5.46
C ARG A 727 -19.09 -4.12 -6.48
N ASP A 728 -19.21 -5.29 -7.09
CA ASP A 728 -18.15 -5.81 -7.97
C ASP A 728 -18.01 -4.97 -9.26
N SER A 729 -19.09 -4.31 -9.71
CA SER A 729 -19.07 -3.36 -10.83
C SER A 729 -18.56 -1.97 -10.44
N HIS A 730 -18.46 -1.69 -9.14
CA HIS A 730 -18.02 -0.42 -8.59
C HIS A 730 -16.81 -0.57 -7.65
N ALA A 731 -16.10 -1.70 -7.75
CA ALA A 731 -15.10 -2.10 -6.75
C ALA A 731 -13.95 -1.09 -6.58
N SER A 732 -13.62 -0.33 -7.63
CA SER A 732 -12.58 0.71 -7.62
C SER A 732 -13.10 2.13 -7.33
N SER A 733 -14.40 2.29 -7.06
CA SER A 733 -15.03 3.59 -6.88
C SER A 733 -15.09 3.96 -5.40
N THR A 734 -14.25 4.90 -4.97
CA THR A 734 -14.34 5.49 -3.62
C THR A 734 -15.72 6.07 -3.38
N ALA A 735 -16.27 6.73 -4.40
CA ALA A 735 -17.59 7.33 -4.40
C ALA A 735 -18.70 6.33 -4.01
N PHE A 736 -18.69 5.14 -4.62
CA PHE A 736 -19.68 4.11 -4.34
C PHE A 736 -19.71 3.69 -2.85
N TYR A 737 -18.55 3.43 -2.24
CA TYR A 737 -18.48 3.03 -0.83
C TYR A 737 -18.94 4.15 0.11
N LEU A 738 -18.59 5.41 -0.19
CA LEU A 738 -19.04 6.56 0.59
C LEU A 738 -20.57 6.70 0.58
N ASP A 739 -21.19 6.58 -0.60
CA ASP A 739 -22.64 6.72 -0.77
C ASP A 739 -23.42 5.63 -0.04
N VAL A 740 -22.96 4.38 -0.18
CA VAL A 740 -23.58 3.24 0.50
C VAL A 740 -23.47 3.39 2.01
N ALA A 741 -22.30 3.78 2.52
CA ALA A 741 -22.09 3.98 3.95
C ALA A 741 -22.99 5.09 4.50
N ASP A 742 -23.15 6.21 3.78
CA ASP A 742 -24.08 7.27 4.16
C ASP A 742 -25.52 6.77 4.29
N LEU A 743 -25.99 5.99 3.33
CA LEU A 743 -27.33 5.41 3.36
C LEU A 743 -27.52 4.44 4.52
N LEU A 744 -26.52 3.58 4.78
CA LEU A 744 -26.55 2.64 5.92
C LEU A 744 -26.54 3.38 7.27
N LEU A 745 -25.74 4.44 7.42
CA LEU A 745 -25.71 5.27 8.64
C LEU A 745 -27.06 5.93 8.91
N ARG A 746 -27.70 6.51 7.89
CA ARG A 746 -29.03 7.15 8.02
C ARG A 746 -30.11 6.16 8.45
N GLN A 747 -29.96 4.88 8.11
CA GLN A 747 -30.88 3.80 8.50
C GLN A 747 -30.47 3.10 9.81
N GLY A 748 -29.48 3.62 10.54
CA GLY A 748 -29.01 3.07 11.81
C GLY A 748 -28.18 1.78 11.68
N ARG A 749 -27.80 1.36 10.46
CA ARG A 749 -26.98 0.16 10.21
C ARG A 749 -25.49 0.47 10.34
N ARG A 750 -25.07 0.98 11.50
CA ARG A 750 -23.72 1.51 11.73
C ARG A 750 -22.61 0.49 11.47
N ALA A 751 -22.73 -0.74 11.96
CA ALA A 751 -21.68 -1.75 11.83
C ALA A 751 -21.36 -2.06 10.35
N GLU A 752 -22.39 -2.20 9.52
CA GLU A 752 -22.21 -2.44 8.09
C GLU A 752 -21.73 -1.19 7.36
N ALA A 753 -22.16 0.00 7.77
CA ALA A 753 -21.62 1.23 7.21
C ALA A 753 -20.10 1.34 7.43
N LEU A 754 -19.62 0.99 8.63
CA LEU A 754 -18.18 0.95 8.93
C LEU A 754 -17.46 -0.10 8.10
N ARG A 755 -18.04 -1.30 7.95
CA ARG A 755 -17.51 -2.33 7.05
C ARG A 755 -17.40 -1.82 5.62
N VAL A 756 -18.44 -1.20 5.09
CA VAL A 756 -18.44 -0.61 3.75
C VAL A 756 -17.36 0.46 3.64
N LEU A 757 -17.24 1.38 4.61
CA LEU A 757 -16.19 2.41 4.64
C LEU A 757 -14.79 1.80 4.67
N SER A 758 -14.58 0.73 5.43
CA SER A 758 -13.26 0.09 5.56
C SER A 758 -12.72 -0.42 4.22
N ASN A 759 -13.58 -0.73 3.24
CA ASN A 759 -13.14 -1.07 1.87
C ASN A 759 -12.28 0.05 1.23
N LEU A 760 -12.40 1.31 1.67
CA LEU A 760 -11.50 2.38 1.21
C LEU A 760 -10.03 2.08 1.55
N ALA A 761 -9.73 1.34 2.63
CA ALA A 761 -8.39 0.90 2.95
C ALA A 761 -7.87 -0.22 2.01
N GLU A 762 -8.74 -0.87 1.24
CA GLU A 762 -8.38 -1.86 0.20
C GLU A 762 -8.08 -1.17 -1.15
N LEU A 763 -8.48 0.10 -1.33
CA LEU A 763 -8.30 0.84 -2.58
C LEU A 763 -6.92 1.49 -2.63
N ASP A 764 -6.08 1.03 -3.58
CA ASP A 764 -4.71 1.54 -3.80
C ASP A 764 -3.93 1.63 -2.47
N LEU A 765 -3.56 0.48 -1.92
CA LEU A 765 -2.94 0.34 -0.60
C LEU A 765 -1.87 1.42 -0.33
N GLU A 766 -1.94 2.04 0.84
CA GLU A 766 -1.14 3.21 1.26
C GLU A 766 -1.42 4.52 0.48
N ASN A 767 -2.57 4.67 -0.17
CA ASN A 767 -2.99 5.94 -0.73
C ASN A 767 -3.48 6.89 0.37
N ARG A 768 -2.62 7.84 0.75
CA ARG A 768 -2.89 8.80 1.83
C ARG A 768 -4.16 9.63 1.64
N HIS A 769 -4.56 9.94 0.40
CA HIS A 769 -5.77 10.72 0.12
C HIS A 769 -7.02 9.91 0.47
N VAL A 770 -7.08 8.66 0.02
CA VAL A 770 -8.19 7.74 0.31
C VAL A 770 -8.26 7.44 1.81
N LEU A 771 -7.11 7.22 2.46
CA LEU A 771 -7.03 7.01 3.91
C LEU A 771 -7.48 8.25 4.69
N ARG A 772 -7.14 9.47 4.25
CA ARG A 772 -7.63 10.71 4.88
C ARG A 772 -9.15 10.81 4.82
N VAL A 773 -9.75 10.53 3.66
CA VAL A 773 -11.21 10.46 3.51
C VAL A 773 -11.80 9.44 4.47
N LEU A 774 -11.22 8.23 4.53
CA LEU A 774 -11.66 7.20 5.47
C LEU A 774 -11.61 7.69 6.92
N GLY A 775 -10.50 8.31 7.35
CA GLY A 775 -10.36 8.89 8.69
C GLY A 775 -11.45 9.91 9.03
N TYR A 776 -11.74 10.85 8.11
CA TYR A 776 -12.84 11.81 8.28
C TYR A 776 -14.21 11.14 8.42
N ARG A 777 -14.47 10.12 7.61
CA ARG A 777 -15.75 9.40 7.62
C ARG A 777 -15.92 8.56 8.89
N LEU A 778 -14.84 7.98 9.40
CA LEU A 778 -14.84 7.30 10.71
C LEU A 778 -15.15 8.28 11.85
N MET A 779 -14.54 9.48 11.86
CA MET A 779 -14.87 10.52 12.85
C MET A 779 -16.34 10.96 12.77
N GLN A 780 -16.90 11.10 11.56
CA GLN A 780 -18.32 11.42 11.36
C GLN A 780 -19.22 10.30 11.89
N ALA A 781 -18.84 9.05 11.66
CA ALA A 781 -19.50 7.86 12.22
C ALA A 781 -19.22 7.62 13.73
N LYS A 782 -18.50 8.55 14.38
CA LYS A 782 -18.07 8.50 15.79
C LYS A 782 -17.17 7.31 16.13
N ASP A 783 -16.52 6.73 15.13
CA ASP A 783 -15.48 5.72 15.30
C ASP A 783 -14.10 6.37 15.42
N ASN A 784 -13.90 7.08 16.52
CA ASN A 784 -12.72 7.93 16.68
C ASN A 784 -11.43 7.10 16.84
N ASP A 785 -11.51 5.89 17.41
CA ASP A 785 -10.35 5.03 17.64
C ASP A 785 -9.77 4.54 16.31
N HIS A 786 -10.60 3.98 15.43
CA HIS A 786 -10.16 3.61 14.08
C HIS A 786 -9.77 4.83 13.24
N ALA A 787 -10.41 5.99 13.45
CA ALA A 787 -9.99 7.22 12.78
C ALA A 787 -8.58 7.65 13.19
N VAL A 788 -8.23 7.55 14.47
CA VAL A 788 -6.87 7.81 14.97
C VAL A 788 -5.87 6.85 14.32
N ASP A 789 -6.18 5.55 14.24
CA ASP A 789 -5.30 4.57 13.62
C ASP A 789 -5.04 4.87 12.15
N VAL A 790 -6.09 5.17 11.39
CA VAL A 790 -5.98 5.53 9.96
C VAL A 790 -5.23 6.86 9.78
N LEU A 791 -5.48 7.87 10.62
CA LEU A 791 -4.84 9.19 10.49
C LEU A 791 -3.39 9.20 11.00
N ARG A 792 -3.00 8.29 11.90
CA ARG A 792 -1.59 8.01 12.20
C ARG A 792 -0.86 7.46 10.98
N GLU A 793 -1.54 6.63 10.19
CA GLU A 793 -0.99 6.12 8.93
C GLU A 793 -0.88 7.22 7.87
N VAL A 794 -1.88 8.10 7.75
CA VAL A 794 -1.80 9.30 6.89
C VAL A 794 -0.63 10.19 7.30
N LEU A 795 -0.45 10.45 8.59
CA LEU A 795 0.69 11.22 9.10
C LEU A 795 2.02 10.53 8.79
N ARG A 796 2.09 9.20 8.88
CA ARG A 796 3.30 8.45 8.49
C ARG A 796 3.63 8.66 7.02
N LEU A 797 2.62 8.63 6.15
CA LEU A 797 2.77 8.77 4.72
C LEU A 797 3.07 10.21 4.28
N ALA A 798 2.64 11.21 5.05
CA ALA A 798 2.79 12.63 4.72
C ALA A 798 2.99 13.53 5.95
N ASP A 799 4.12 13.35 6.66
CA ASP A 799 4.52 14.15 7.85
C ASP A 799 4.85 15.62 7.49
N GLU A 800 5.17 15.88 6.22
CA GLU A 800 5.42 17.23 5.69
C GLU A 800 4.16 18.06 5.48
N GLU A 801 2.99 17.43 5.52
CA GLU A 801 1.71 18.10 5.34
C GLU A 801 1.22 18.55 6.73
N PRO A 802 1.10 19.87 7.01
CA PRO A 802 0.56 20.33 8.29
C PRO A 802 -0.85 19.79 8.54
N GLN A 803 -1.60 19.53 7.46
CA GLN A 803 -2.92 18.92 7.52
C GLN A 803 -2.90 17.54 8.19
N SER A 804 -1.89 16.69 7.93
CA SER A 804 -1.81 15.36 8.54
C SER A 804 -1.66 15.42 10.06
N HIS A 805 -0.88 16.38 10.57
CA HIS A 805 -0.77 16.63 12.01
C HIS A 805 -2.07 17.17 12.59
N ARG A 806 -2.70 18.12 11.88
CA ARG A 806 -3.97 18.71 12.30
C ARG A 806 -5.08 17.66 12.39
N ASP A 807 -5.24 16.84 11.35
CA ASP A 807 -6.26 15.80 11.27
C ASP A 807 -6.11 14.79 12.41
N LEU A 808 -4.89 14.29 12.63
CA LEU A 808 -4.60 13.40 13.74
C LEU A 808 -4.88 14.08 15.09
N GLY A 809 -4.46 15.35 15.26
CA GLY A 809 -4.72 16.11 16.48
C GLY A 809 -6.23 16.22 16.79
N LEU A 810 -7.06 16.47 15.78
CA LEU A 810 -8.51 16.53 15.94
C LEU A 810 -9.13 15.16 16.24
N ALA A 811 -8.64 14.10 15.59
CA ALA A 811 -9.09 12.73 15.86
C ALA A 811 -8.74 12.28 17.29
N LEU A 812 -7.51 12.54 17.75
CA LEU A 812 -7.07 12.27 19.13
C LEU A 812 -7.93 13.03 20.14
N ALA A 813 -8.22 14.32 19.88
CA ALA A 813 -9.09 15.10 20.76
C ALA A 813 -10.51 14.53 20.83
N ALA A 814 -11.03 14.00 19.73
CA ALA A 814 -12.34 13.36 19.66
C ALA A 814 -12.36 11.98 20.35
N ALA A 815 -11.26 11.21 20.27
CA ALA A 815 -11.07 9.95 21.00
C ALA A 815 -10.86 10.16 22.52
N GLY A 816 -10.41 11.36 22.91
CA GLY A 816 -10.20 11.75 24.31
C GLY A 816 -8.74 12.00 24.68
N ASP A 817 -7.80 11.66 23.81
CA ASP A 817 -6.34 11.84 23.96
C ASP A 817 -5.91 13.30 23.71
N ARG A 818 -6.53 14.22 24.44
CA ARG A 818 -6.34 15.67 24.30
C ARG A 818 -4.88 16.13 24.51
N GLN A 819 -4.11 15.40 25.31
CA GLN A 819 -2.70 15.75 25.57
C GLN A 819 -1.80 15.52 24.35
N GLU A 820 -2.01 14.43 23.61
CA GLU A 820 -1.30 14.16 22.36
C GLU A 820 -1.81 15.09 21.25
N ALA A 821 -3.12 15.34 21.22
CA ALA A 821 -3.74 16.29 20.29
C ALA A 821 -3.09 17.68 20.29
N ILE A 822 -2.89 18.28 21.47
CA ILE A 822 -2.30 19.62 21.57
C ILE A 822 -0.81 19.66 21.16
N ARG A 823 -0.10 18.53 21.21
CA ARG A 823 1.27 18.45 20.70
C ARG A 823 1.30 18.51 19.18
N HIS A 824 0.44 17.72 18.51
CA HIS A 824 0.34 17.76 17.05
C HIS A 824 -0.11 19.13 16.53
N LEU A 825 -1.11 19.74 17.16
CA LEU A 825 -1.58 21.07 16.75
C LEU A 825 -0.53 22.16 17.01
N TYR A 826 0.25 22.05 18.09
CA TYR A 826 1.37 22.96 18.33
C TYR A 826 2.50 22.77 17.30
N ASP A 827 2.79 21.53 16.90
CA ASP A 827 3.78 21.23 15.86
C ASP A 827 3.41 21.89 14.52
N VAL A 828 2.12 21.96 14.18
CA VAL A 828 1.64 22.74 13.01
C VAL A 828 2.02 24.22 13.13
N ALA A 829 1.92 24.82 14.32
CA ALA A 829 2.29 26.22 14.50
C ALA A 829 3.81 26.46 14.57
N ALA A 830 4.57 25.50 15.12
CA ALA A 830 5.97 25.67 15.47
C ALA A 830 6.96 25.20 14.38
N ARG A 831 6.56 24.27 13.50
CA ARG A 831 7.40 23.75 12.42
C ARG A 831 7.37 24.67 11.18
N PRO A 832 8.46 24.73 10.39
CA PRO A 832 8.45 25.35 9.07
C PRO A 832 7.73 24.45 8.07
N TRP A 833 6.79 25.03 7.31
CA TRP A 833 6.09 24.35 6.21
C TRP A 833 6.43 24.99 4.87
N ASP A 834 6.21 24.25 3.79
CA ASP A 834 6.29 24.80 2.43
C ASP A 834 5.28 25.96 2.28
N GLY A 835 5.63 27.00 1.52
CA GLY A 835 4.83 28.22 1.38
C GLY A 835 3.41 27.98 0.82
N ARG A 836 3.15 26.82 0.22
CA ARG A 836 1.82 26.39 -0.21
C ARG A 836 0.80 26.15 0.91
N PHE A 837 1.25 26.13 2.18
CA PHE A 837 0.41 25.87 3.36
C PHE A 837 0.26 27.09 4.28
N SER A 838 0.16 28.30 3.73
CA SER A 838 0.03 29.54 4.50
C SER A 838 -1.16 29.53 5.47
N GLU A 839 -1.00 30.12 6.66
CA GLU A 839 -2.06 30.36 7.67
C GLU A 839 -2.70 29.16 8.36
N VAL A 840 -2.42 27.92 7.96
CA VAL A 840 -2.87 26.72 8.70
C VAL A 840 -2.45 26.75 10.18
N GLU A 841 -1.37 27.46 10.49
CA GLU A 841 -0.87 27.66 11.85
C GLU A 841 -1.90 28.33 12.76
N LEU A 842 -2.63 29.35 12.27
CA LEU A 842 -3.62 30.08 13.07
C LEU A 842 -4.85 29.23 13.36
N VAL A 843 -5.29 28.43 12.38
CA VAL A 843 -6.40 27.48 12.54
C VAL A 843 -6.05 26.43 13.60
N ALA A 844 -4.86 25.84 13.49
CA ALA A 844 -4.38 24.85 14.46
C ALA A 844 -4.22 25.44 15.87
N LEU A 845 -3.75 26.68 16.00
CA LEU A 845 -3.67 27.38 17.29
C LEU A 845 -5.05 27.63 17.91
N ASN A 846 -6.06 28.01 17.12
CA ASN A 846 -7.43 28.17 17.61
C ASN A 846 -7.99 26.82 18.11
N GLU A 847 -7.74 25.74 17.39
CA GLU A 847 -8.16 24.38 17.75
C GLU A 847 -7.46 23.88 19.02
N MET A 848 -6.15 24.07 19.11
CA MET A 848 -5.35 23.73 20.29
C MET A 848 -5.89 24.44 21.53
N ASN A 849 -6.10 25.75 21.46
CA ASN A 849 -6.58 26.53 22.60
C ASN A 849 -8.02 26.19 22.99
N ALA A 850 -8.88 25.87 22.02
CA ALA A 850 -10.24 25.39 22.29
C ALA A 850 -10.23 24.04 23.02
N ILE A 851 -9.35 23.10 22.60
CA ILE A 851 -9.17 21.81 23.27
C ILE A 851 -8.66 21.99 24.69
N ILE A 852 -7.67 22.86 24.91
CA ILE A 852 -7.13 23.18 26.25
C ILE A 852 -8.25 23.75 27.14
N ALA A 853 -9.01 24.72 26.63
CA ALA A 853 -10.02 25.43 27.41
C ALA A 853 -11.25 24.57 27.75
N THR A 854 -11.55 23.57 26.93
CA THR A 854 -12.71 22.67 27.13
C THR A 854 -12.32 21.32 27.73
N SER A 855 -11.03 21.11 28.01
CA SER A 855 -10.56 19.87 28.61
C SER A 855 -11.11 19.72 30.04
N PRO A 856 -11.69 18.55 30.40
CA PRO A 856 -12.17 18.29 31.75
C PRO A 856 -11.02 18.15 32.76
N THR A 857 -9.82 17.83 32.29
CA THR A 857 -8.60 17.70 33.09
C THR A 857 -7.55 18.71 32.63
N PRO A 858 -6.75 19.26 33.56
CA PRO A 858 -5.60 20.10 33.19
C PRO A 858 -4.65 19.36 32.25
N LEU A 859 -4.21 20.03 31.18
CA LEU A 859 -3.21 19.52 30.25
C LEU A 859 -1.85 20.16 30.54
N ASP A 860 -0.76 19.44 30.24
CA ASP A 860 0.57 20.02 30.25
C ASP A 860 0.76 20.90 29.01
N THR A 861 0.97 22.20 29.24
CA THR A 861 1.19 23.21 28.20
C THR A 861 2.57 23.84 28.28
N ALA A 862 3.50 23.29 29.08
CA ALA A 862 4.81 23.91 29.34
C ALA A 862 5.70 23.99 28.09
N PHE A 863 5.45 23.14 27.09
CA PHE A 863 6.16 23.13 25.81
C PHE A 863 5.65 24.19 24.81
N ILE A 864 4.55 24.87 25.11
CA ILE A 864 3.90 25.84 24.22
C ILE A 864 4.39 27.25 24.55
N ASP A 865 4.70 28.05 23.52
CA ASP A 865 5.01 29.47 23.68
C ASP A 865 3.83 30.19 24.39
N PRO A 866 4.04 30.81 25.56
CA PRO A 866 2.96 31.47 26.31
C PRO A 866 2.20 32.55 25.55
N ARG A 867 2.81 33.16 24.51
CA ARG A 867 2.15 34.14 23.63
C ARG A 867 1.00 33.53 22.83
N LEU A 868 1.07 32.22 22.57
CA LEU A 868 0.13 31.47 21.75
C LEU A 868 -0.99 30.79 22.57
N LEU A 869 -0.97 30.92 23.91
CA LEU A 869 -1.94 30.31 24.82
C LEU A 869 -3.10 31.25 25.15
N LYS A 870 -3.99 31.48 24.18
CA LYS A 870 -5.22 32.28 24.34
C LYS A 870 -6.42 31.63 23.66
N ASN A 871 -7.41 31.23 24.46
CA ASN A 871 -8.71 30.79 23.93
C ASN A 871 -9.52 31.99 23.43
N MET A 872 -10.12 31.85 22.24
CA MET A 872 -10.96 32.85 21.58
C MET A 872 -12.32 32.24 21.25
N PRO A 873 -13.27 32.21 22.20
CA PRO A 873 -14.61 31.69 21.97
C PRO A 873 -15.36 32.41 20.84
N LEU A 874 -16.17 31.67 20.08
CA LEU A 874 -16.93 32.18 18.93
C LEU A 874 -18.38 31.70 18.97
N ASP A 875 -19.31 32.55 18.53
CA ASP A 875 -20.70 32.15 18.31
C ASP A 875 -20.79 31.22 17.09
N LEU A 876 -20.13 31.54 15.96
CA LEU A 876 -20.14 30.74 14.73
C LEU A 876 -18.71 30.49 14.21
N ARG A 877 -18.47 29.26 13.72
CA ARG A 877 -17.25 28.88 12.99
C ARG A 877 -17.59 27.88 11.89
N VAL A 878 -16.94 28.02 10.73
CA VAL A 878 -16.99 27.03 9.65
C VAL A 878 -15.56 26.72 9.21
N VAL A 879 -15.27 25.44 9.02
CA VAL A 879 -14.01 24.97 8.46
C VAL A 879 -14.30 24.13 7.23
N LEU A 880 -13.70 24.48 6.10
CA LEU A 880 -13.74 23.73 4.84
C LEU A 880 -12.39 23.05 4.62
N ALA A 881 -12.37 21.72 4.52
CA ALA A 881 -11.20 20.92 4.18
C ALA A 881 -11.50 19.98 3.00
N TRP A 882 -10.47 19.47 2.32
CA TRP A 882 -10.63 18.57 1.17
C TRP A 882 -9.51 17.54 1.06
N ASP A 883 -9.71 16.52 0.24
CA ASP A 883 -8.84 15.34 0.09
C ASP A 883 -7.83 15.43 -1.05
N SER A 884 -7.99 16.35 -2.00
CA SER A 884 -7.11 16.53 -3.16
C SER A 884 -6.07 17.63 -2.97
N ASP A 885 -4.81 17.35 -3.27
CA ASP A 885 -3.78 18.40 -3.33
C ASP A 885 -4.00 19.27 -4.59
N ASN A 886 -3.46 20.49 -4.59
CA ASN A 886 -3.49 21.40 -5.75
C ASN A 886 -4.90 21.65 -6.33
N SER A 887 -5.88 21.83 -5.44
CA SER A 887 -7.27 22.16 -5.76
C SER A 887 -7.57 23.58 -5.25
N ASP A 888 -8.31 24.34 -6.03
CA ASP A 888 -8.66 25.73 -5.74
C ASP A 888 -10.12 25.77 -5.24
N MET A 889 -10.29 25.91 -3.92
CA MET A 889 -11.57 25.79 -3.24
C MET A 889 -11.77 26.93 -2.25
N ASP A 890 -12.89 27.64 -2.43
CA ASP A 890 -13.28 28.80 -1.64
C ASP A 890 -14.43 28.47 -0.68
N LEU A 891 -14.35 29.01 0.53
CA LEU A 891 -15.43 29.10 1.50
C LEU A 891 -16.08 30.48 1.43
N TRP A 892 -17.38 30.51 1.13
CA TRP A 892 -18.18 31.72 1.12
C TRP A 892 -19.22 31.70 2.23
N VAL A 893 -19.32 32.80 2.99
CA VAL A 893 -20.35 32.96 4.02
C VAL A 893 -21.10 34.27 3.82
N THR A 894 -22.41 34.21 3.56
CA THR A 894 -23.26 35.40 3.42
C THR A 894 -24.04 35.63 4.70
N ASP A 895 -23.98 36.85 5.21
CA ASP A 895 -24.57 37.23 6.49
C ASP A 895 -26.05 37.69 6.38
N PRO A 896 -26.76 37.93 7.50
CA PRO A 896 -28.16 38.40 7.48
C PRO A 896 -28.38 39.82 6.90
N ASN A 897 -27.32 40.62 6.72
CA ASN A 897 -27.38 41.91 6.03
C ASN A 897 -27.21 41.75 4.50
N GLY A 898 -26.92 40.54 4.01
CA GLY A 898 -26.60 40.26 2.62
C GLY A 898 -25.14 40.55 2.26
N GLU A 899 -24.28 40.81 3.24
CA GLU A 899 -22.84 40.97 3.01
C GLU A 899 -22.19 39.59 2.89
N LYS A 900 -21.44 39.39 1.79
CA LYS A 900 -20.71 38.13 1.54
C LYS A 900 -19.27 38.26 2.04
N CYS A 901 -18.84 37.28 2.84
CA CYS A 901 -17.46 37.03 3.22
C CYS A 901 -16.86 35.97 2.29
N TYR A 902 -15.77 36.32 1.59
CA TYR A 902 -15.06 35.49 0.61
C TYR A 902 -13.64 36.04 0.40
N TYR A 903 -12.79 35.42 -0.43
CA TYR A 903 -11.40 35.86 -0.67
C TYR A 903 -11.27 37.36 -1.02
N GLY A 904 -12.25 37.93 -1.75
CA GLY A 904 -12.30 39.35 -2.10
C GLY A 904 -12.87 40.29 -1.03
N ASN A 905 -13.53 39.76 0.00
CA ASN A 905 -14.05 40.51 1.17
C ASN A 905 -13.91 39.68 2.45
N ARG A 906 -12.68 39.58 2.96
CA ARG A 906 -12.35 38.68 4.08
C ARG A 906 -12.75 39.19 5.46
N ASN A 907 -13.08 40.47 5.58
CA ASN A 907 -13.50 41.10 6.83
C ASN A 907 -14.84 41.79 6.61
N THR A 908 -15.91 41.18 7.10
CA THR A 908 -17.25 41.78 6.98
C THR A 908 -17.45 42.91 7.98
N TYR A 909 -18.38 43.82 7.68
CA TYR A 909 -18.74 44.95 8.55
C TYR A 909 -19.15 44.49 9.96
N GLN A 910 -19.82 43.35 10.07
CA GLN A 910 -20.24 42.79 11.35
C GLN A 910 -19.20 41.97 12.11
N GLY A 911 -17.98 41.89 11.57
CA GLY A 911 -16.85 41.23 12.22
C GLY A 911 -16.74 39.74 11.93
N GLY A 912 -17.30 39.24 10.83
CA GLY A 912 -16.95 37.93 10.29
C GLY A 912 -15.59 38.00 9.59
N LEU A 913 -14.74 37.00 9.82
CA LEU A 913 -13.37 36.94 9.31
C LEU A 913 -13.10 35.60 8.62
N LEU A 914 -12.53 35.66 7.42
CA LEU A 914 -12.08 34.51 6.63
C LEU A 914 -10.55 34.40 6.62
N SER A 915 -10.01 33.18 6.66
CA SER A 915 -8.59 32.88 6.43
C SER A 915 -8.08 33.38 5.07
N ASP A 916 -6.76 33.40 4.86
CA ASP A 916 -6.14 33.58 3.54
C ASP A 916 -6.64 32.50 2.56
N ASP A 917 -6.61 32.84 1.27
CA ASP A 917 -7.00 31.98 0.15
C ASP A 917 -5.91 30.93 -0.13
N PHE A 918 -6.32 29.66 -0.22
CA PHE A 918 -5.45 28.51 -0.45
C PHE A 918 -5.49 28.06 -1.92
N THR A 919 -4.58 28.59 -2.74
CA THR A 919 -4.59 28.33 -4.20
C THR A 919 -3.73 27.15 -4.70
N GLY A 920 -2.99 26.48 -3.80
CA GLY A 920 -1.97 25.49 -4.23
C GLY A 920 -1.63 24.35 -3.26
N GLY A 921 -2.40 24.19 -2.19
CA GLY A 921 -2.21 23.15 -1.17
C GLY A 921 -3.52 22.49 -0.76
N TYR A 922 -3.51 21.77 0.37
CA TYR A 922 -4.75 21.40 1.05
C TYR A 922 -5.23 22.60 1.87
N GLY A 923 -6.54 22.74 2.01
CA GLY A 923 -7.12 23.62 3.02
C GLY A 923 -6.67 23.24 4.45
N PRO A 924 -7.18 23.92 5.48
CA PRO A 924 -8.56 24.37 5.49
C PRO A 924 -8.72 25.87 5.27
N GLU A 925 -9.86 26.24 4.68
CA GLU A 925 -10.39 27.61 4.84
C GLU A 925 -11.25 27.69 6.11
N GLU A 926 -11.08 28.78 6.86
CA GLU A 926 -11.78 29.00 8.12
C GLU A 926 -12.55 30.33 8.09
N PHE A 927 -13.85 30.27 8.34
CA PHE A 927 -14.67 31.43 8.70
C PHE A 927 -14.94 31.45 10.20
N VAL A 928 -14.80 32.61 10.83
CA VAL A 928 -15.10 32.82 12.25
C VAL A 928 -15.94 34.07 12.48
N LEU A 929 -16.82 34.01 13.50
CA LEU A 929 -17.58 35.15 13.97
C LEU A 929 -17.77 35.07 15.49
N LYS A 930 -17.24 36.06 16.22
CA LYS A 930 -17.32 36.13 17.68
C LYS A 930 -18.76 36.30 18.18
N ASP A 931 -19.42 37.36 17.72
CA ASP A 931 -20.78 37.72 18.15
C ASP A 931 -21.70 37.69 16.93
N ALA A 932 -22.60 36.71 16.86
CA ALA A 932 -23.53 36.60 15.75
C ALA A 932 -24.79 37.44 16.00
N LYS A 933 -25.27 38.13 14.96
CA LYS A 933 -26.58 38.80 15.02
C LYS A 933 -27.70 37.79 14.69
N PRO A 934 -28.93 38.02 15.16
CA PRO A 934 -30.07 37.22 14.74
C PRO A 934 -30.26 37.26 13.22
N GLY A 935 -30.60 36.11 12.64
CA GLY A 935 -30.81 35.93 11.21
C GLY A 935 -30.16 34.67 10.65
N LYS A 936 -30.22 34.56 9.31
CA LYS A 936 -29.66 33.43 8.57
C LYS A 936 -28.29 33.76 8.01
N TYR A 937 -27.35 32.84 8.19
CA TYR A 937 -26.03 32.87 7.57
C TYR A 937 -25.94 31.72 6.56
N LYS A 938 -25.74 32.04 5.29
CA LYS A 938 -25.65 31.08 4.19
C LYS A 938 -24.18 30.68 3.98
N VAL A 939 -23.88 29.39 3.95
CA VAL A 939 -22.53 28.85 3.75
C VAL A 939 -22.47 28.10 2.41
N GLU A 940 -21.55 28.51 1.55
CA GLU A 940 -21.36 27.97 0.20
C GLU A 940 -19.89 27.55 0.03
N ALA A 941 -19.67 26.49 -0.74
CA ALA A 941 -18.34 26.10 -1.21
C ALA A 941 -18.26 26.36 -2.72
N ASN A 942 -17.21 27.03 -3.17
CA ASN A 942 -17.01 27.37 -4.57
C ASN A 942 -15.75 26.71 -5.11
N PHE A 943 -15.87 25.92 -6.18
CA PHE A 943 -14.78 25.13 -6.75
C PHE A 943 -14.36 25.65 -8.10
N PHE A 944 -13.14 26.16 -8.23
CA PHE A 944 -12.63 26.70 -9.51
C PHE A 944 -11.95 25.64 -10.40
N GLY A 945 -11.59 24.49 -9.85
CA GLY A 945 -11.08 23.33 -10.58
C GLY A 945 -9.91 22.61 -9.88
N ASP A 946 -9.56 21.43 -10.40
CA ASP A 946 -8.36 20.69 -10.04
C ASP A 946 -7.32 20.75 -11.18
N ARG A 947 -6.04 20.63 -10.83
CA ARG A 947 -4.93 20.52 -11.81
C ARG A 947 -4.22 19.16 -11.72
N GLN A 948 -4.74 18.21 -10.95
CA GLN A 948 -4.19 16.86 -10.77
C GLN A 948 -5.18 15.79 -11.20
N GLN A 949 -4.67 14.64 -11.65
CA GLN A 949 -5.50 13.48 -11.90
C GLN A 949 -5.97 12.90 -10.56
N ILE A 950 -7.20 13.23 -10.18
CA ILE A 950 -7.79 12.81 -8.90
C ILE A 950 -8.06 11.29 -8.94
N VAL A 951 -7.40 10.54 -8.05
CA VAL A 951 -7.55 9.08 -7.93
C VAL A 951 -8.95 8.68 -7.46
N THR A 952 -9.61 9.51 -6.65
CA THR A 952 -11.00 9.32 -6.20
C THR A 952 -12.05 9.61 -7.28
N GLY A 953 -11.65 10.16 -8.43
CA GLY A 953 -12.53 10.57 -9.53
C GLY A 953 -13.32 11.87 -9.30
N ALA A 954 -13.31 12.41 -8.07
CA ALA A 954 -13.96 13.68 -7.68
C ALA A 954 -13.35 14.20 -6.37
N THR A 955 -13.22 15.53 -6.22
CA THR A 955 -12.77 16.13 -4.95
C THR A 955 -13.83 15.93 -3.86
N THR A 956 -13.43 15.40 -2.72
CA THR A 956 -14.25 15.23 -1.52
C THR A 956 -14.03 16.41 -0.58
N LEU A 957 -15.09 17.17 -0.33
CA LEU A 957 -15.14 18.25 0.65
C LEU A 957 -15.62 17.75 2.00
N ASN A 958 -15.04 18.31 3.07
CA ASN A 958 -15.49 18.14 4.45
C ASN A 958 -15.68 19.51 5.08
N LEU A 959 -16.92 19.86 5.44
CA LEU A 959 -17.24 21.08 6.14
C LEU A 959 -17.69 20.80 7.57
N VAL A 960 -17.10 21.51 8.53
CA VAL A 960 -17.48 21.44 9.95
C VAL A 960 -18.08 22.77 10.39
N PHE A 961 -19.34 22.74 10.76
CA PHE A 961 -20.12 23.86 11.30
C PHE A 961 -20.07 23.78 12.81
N SER A 962 -19.62 24.84 13.47
CA SER A 962 -19.53 24.90 14.92
C SER A 962 -20.29 26.08 15.49
N THR A 963 -21.00 25.85 16.59
CA THR A 963 -21.64 26.90 17.41
C THR A 963 -21.09 26.88 18.82
N GLY A 964 -20.98 28.05 19.47
CA GLY A 964 -20.45 28.15 20.84
C GLY A 964 -19.01 27.62 20.97
N TRP A 965 -18.22 27.76 19.90
CA TRP A 965 -16.87 27.22 19.76
C TRP A 965 -15.94 27.66 20.89
N GLY A 966 -15.07 26.75 21.35
CA GLY A 966 -14.10 27.04 22.42
C GLY A 966 -14.74 27.18 23.80
N THR A 967 -15.97 26.70 23.98
CA THR A 967 -16.69 26.69 25.26
C THR A 967 -17.27 25.30 25.55
N PRO A 968 -17.65 24.99 26.81
CA PRO A 968 -18.35 23.75 27.14
C PRO A 968 -19.70 23.56 26.42
N ARG A 969 -20.24 24.61 25.79
CA ARG A 969 -21.49 24.58 25.02
C ARG A 969 -21.27 24.31 23.53
N GLN A 970 -20.04 24.05 23.12
CA GLN A 970 -19.69 23.83 21.72
C GLN A 970 -20.49 22.66 21.13
N LYS A 971 -21.09 22.89 19.96
CA LYS A 971 -21.74 21.85 19.13
C LYS A 971 -21.15 21.90 17.73
N ASN A 972 -20.80 20.74 17.19
CA ASN A 972 -20.26 20.58 15.85
C ASN A 972 -21.18 19.69 15.02
N GLU A 973 -21.49 20.12 13.80
CA GLU A 973 -22.13 19.33 12.75
C GLU A 973 -21.21 19.30 11.54
N ALA A 974 -21.10 18.15 10.87
CA ALA A 974 -20.20 17.98 9.74
C ALA A 974 -20.96 17.44 8.51
N VAL A 975 -20.52 17.86 7.33
CA VAL A 975 -21.05 17.37 6.06
C VAL A 975 -19.92 17.07 5.09
N THR A 976 -20.05 15.96 4.37
CA THR A 976 -19.17 15.60 3.28
C THR A 976 -19.91 15.76 1.95
N LEU A 977 -19.26 16.42 0.99
CA LEU A 977 -19.78 16.64 -0.36
C LEU A 977 -18.75 16.15 -1.37
N ARG A 978 -19.18 15.78 -2.57
CA ARG A 978 -18.26 15.49 -3.68
C ARG A 978 -18.62 16.40 -4.83
N LEU A 979 -17.60 17.01 -5.44
CA LEU A 979 -17.77 17.89 -6.58
C LEU A 979 -17.24 17.21 -7.84
N SER A 980 -18.08 17.13 -8.86
CA SER A 980 -17.76 16.50 -10.15
C SER A 980 -18.04 17.49 -11.29
N GLY A 981 -17.11 18.40 -11.56
CA GLY A 981 -17.22 19.39 -12.64
C GLY A 981 -16.25 20.57 -12.49
N GLN A 982 -16.02 21.34 -13.56
CA GLN A 982 -15.29 22.61 -13.48
C GLN A 982 -16.26 23.75 -13.10
N SER A 983 -15.90 24.59 -12.12
CA SER A 983 -16.63 25.81 -11.73
C SER A 983 -18.06 25.58 -11.21
N GLU A 984 -18.20 25.17 -9.94
CA GLU A 984 -19.50 25.02 -9.27
C GLU A 984 -19.51 25.72 -7.90
N THR A 985 -20.52 26.56 -7.64
CA THR A 985 -20.83 27.04 -6.29
C THR A 985 -21.98 26.21 -5.71
N VAL A 986 -21.72 25.53 -4.60
CA VAL A 986 -22.68 24.65 -3.92
C VAL A 986 -23.07 25.23 -2.57
N LEU A 987 -24.37 25.37 -2.33
CA LEU A 987 -24.91 25.66 -0.99
C LEU A 987 -24.72 24.44 -0.10
N VAL A 988 -23.97 24.59 0.99
CA VAL A 988 -23.64 23.49 1.90
C VAL A 988 -24.57 23.47 3.12
N GLY A 989 -24.87 24.63 3.68
CA GLY A 989 -25.69 24.73 4.87
C GLY A 989 -25.98 26.17 5.31
N GLU A 990 -26.76 26.30 6.36
CA GLU A 990 -27.14 27.57 6.98
C GLU A 990 -27.01 27.53 8.50
N PHE A 991 -26.56 28.62 9.12
CA PHE A 991 -26.86 28.88 10.53
C PHE A 991 -28.11 29.74 10.63
N THR A 992 -28.98 29.43 11.59
CA THR A 992 -30.08 30.31 12.00
C THR A 992 -29.86 30.72 13.45
N VAL A 993 -29.60 32.01 13.67
CA VAL A 993 -29.42 32.62 14.99
C VAL A 993 -30.75 33.26 15.39
N LYS A 994 -31.33 32.84 16.53
CA LYS A 994 -32.61 33.37 17.03
C LYS A 994 -32.46 34.71 17.77
#